data_AF-A0A814FTX0-F1
#
_entry.id   AF-A0A814FTX0-F1
#
_cell.length_a   1.000
_cell.length_b   1.000
_cell.length_c   1.000
_cell.angle_alpha   90.00
_cell.angle_beta   90.00
_cell.angle_gamma   90.00
#
_symmetry.space_group_name_H-M   'P 1'
#
loop_
_entity.id
_entity.type
_entity.pdbx_description
1 polymer ?
#
loop_
_entity_poly.entity_id
_entity_poly.type
_entity_poly.pdbx_seq_one_letter_code
_entity_poly.pdbx_strand_id
1 'polypeptide(L)'
;MPNRHILYEDELKLKQRQLESTLQTVAKTLYYDRKLHPSIRKLIRANDSNLCPIRDIEQTSSTHEYMTSCMADLGKTRSGEIALGLANKPIYENDDDKDKYMIHVLPMYDVDIYKMRDRQIVRHYEEFLRQEVKNVSSVDDVLHHWRPIKIFTNKKDEKLVTIGYHDGKHENENPKQRLFDYFDNGPGKECKIDYLLYEKRNQRWPMIIDSAKYELIIGSETKPFYHQLFGMKYHVDINSFGIRNIPSYETIYAEALKLCNLEPASSIFLHYFCDIGVLPILASQNVKECYAYDPNNSAIQTCLLNQKLYPHTNEIKFDLCRSHENLKEKLDNIVKTLTKGTSLTCVFGPPRMGVDRATLKQIHHMASVLRQCESVDRLIVILKNLNSPTLHLLYTLSGGESNAQKIYGHPFKPVLCIPFDSNARTGHLPDICLKQFSLKFCFNYFCEFYPSMTSRLKMQKKLLQIFLLIPKLFKQYAIYDVKRNSFNFKKLLRRKKRFLFSSEFDANSLKDIINGFEQSNYDIDYYDNGKETESQVTIIAQRKTTEKKRKKTTKSTTIKAIVRSKHSSDTVFIIIIIVVLLVAIFLPIIIGGYIFYLNWSRQGRICKLVPIEFLAKDSISELTPSTSTQSSIIKTVIEE
;
A
#
# COMPACT_ATOMS: atom_id res chain seq x y z
N MET A 1 -10.12 23.55 -18.67
CA MET A 1 -9.26 22.86 -17.69
C MET A 1 -9.34 23.57 -16.34
N PRO A 2 -9.51 22.85 -15.22
CA PRO A 2 -9.81 23.46 -13.92
C PRO A 2 -8.80 24.50 -13.43
N ASN A 3 -7.50 24.28 -13.64
CA ASN A 3 -6.44 25.13 -13.08
C ASN A 3 -5.76 26.05 -14.10
N ARG A 4 -6.29 26.15 -15.33
CA ARG A 4 -5.68 26.98 -16.39
C ARG A 4 -5.69 28.49 -16.07
N HIS A 5 -6.58 28.92 -15.18
CA HIS A 5 -6.79 30.32 -14.82
C HIS A 5 -5.81 30.85 -13.76
N ILE A 6 -4.94 30.01 -13.20
CA ILE A 6 -3.94 30.38 -12.19
C ILE A 6 -2.51 30.18 -12.69
N LEU A 7 -1.55 30.88 -12.08
CA LEU A 7 -0.13 30.68 -12.34
C LEU A 7 0.30 29.27 -11.92
N TYR A 8 1.27 28.69 -12.63
CA TYR A 8 1.68 27.31 -12.38
C TYR A 8 2.25 27.11 -10.98
N GLU A 9 3.01 28.08 -10.47
CA GLU A 9 3.53 28.06 -9.10
C GLU A 9 2.41 28.02 -8.05
N ASP A 10 1.31 28.73 -8.30
CA ASP A 10 0.16 28.74 -7.40
C ASP A 10 -0.65 27.44 -7.52
N GLU A 11 -0.70 26.85 -8.72
CA GLU A 11 -1.23 25.49 -8.92
C GLU A 11 -0.44 24.46 -8.11
N LEU A 12 0.89 24.52 -8.12
CA LEU A 12 1.75 23.63 -7.34
C LEU A 12 1.51 23.80 -5.84
N LYS A 13 1.45 25.04 -5.34
CA LYS A 13 1.12 25.32 -3.93
C LYS A 13 -0.25 24.79 -3.55
N LEU A 14 -1.25 24.94 -4.42
CA LEU A 14 -2.60 24.42 -4.21
C LEU A 14 -2.57 22.89 -4.15
N LYS A 15 -1.94 22.23 -5.12
CA LYS A 15 -1.80 20.77 -5.19
C LYS A 15 -1.04 20.22 -3.98
N GLN A 16 0.00 20.90 -3.51
CA GLN A 16 0.77 20.51 -2.32
C GLN A 16 -0.13 20.47 -1.08
N ARG A 17 -0.88 21.55 -0.82
CA ARG A 17 -1.80 21.61 0.33
C ARG A 17 -2.89 20.54 0.25
N GLN A 18 -3.45 20.32 -0.94
CA GLN A 18 -4.47 19.31 -1.14
C GLN A 18 -3.90 17.89 -0.92
N LEU A 19 -2.71 17.61 -1.46
CA LEU A 19 -2.00 16.34 -1.26
C LEU A 19 -1.77 16.07 0.24
N GLU A 20 -1.21 17.04 0.96
CA GLU A 20 -0.95 16.92 2.40
C GLU A 20 -2.24 16.66 3.17
N SER A 21 -3.29 17.46 2.94
CA SER A 21 -4.60 17.26 3.58
C SER A 21 -5.19 15.88 3.28
N THR A 22 -5.04 15.39 2.05
CA THR A 22 -5.51 14.06 1.63
C THR A 22 -4.73 12.95 2.35
N LEU A 23 -3.40 13.04 2.43
CA LEU A 23 -2.57 12.04 3.10
C LEU A 23 -2.73 12.08 4.64
N GLN A 24 -2.93 13.26 5.23
CA GLN A 24 -3.28 13.43 6.64
C GLN A 24 -4.60 12.74 6.99
N THR A 25 -5.57 12.69 6.06
CA THR A 25 -6.83 11.96 6.28
C THR A 25 -6.57 10.46 6.47
N VAL A 26 -5.67 9.87 5.67
CA VAL A 26 -5.26 8.47 5.82
C VAL A 26 -4.52 8.26 7.14
N ALA A 27 -3.57 9.13 7.46
CA ALA A 27 -2.80 9.08 8.71
C ALA A 27 -3.70 9.18 9.94
N LYS A 28 -4.67 10.09 9.94
CA LYS A 28 -5.66 10.26 11.01
C LYS A 28 -6.52 9.00 11.16
N THR A 29 -7.00 8.44 10.04
CA THR A 29 -7.79 7.20 10.05
C THR A 29 -7.00 6.05 10.67
N LEU A 30 -5.74 5.87 10.26
CA LEU A 30 -4.83 4.88 10.84
C LEU A 30 -4.58 5.13 12.33
N TYR A 31 -4.33 6.37 12.72
CA TYR A 31 -4.02 6.73 14.11
C TYR A 31 -5.12 6.33 15.09
N TYR A 32 -6.39 6.35 14.66
CA TYR A 32 -7.51 5.93 15.49
C TYR A 32 -7.87 4.43 15.35
N ASP A 33 -7.23 3.70 14.44
CA ASP A 33 -7.39 2.25 14.34
C ASP A 33 -6.78 1.56 15.57
N ARG A 34 -7.63 0.91 16.37
CA ARG A 34 -7.25 0.26 17.64
C ARG A 34 -6.23 -0.87 17.44
N LYS A 35 -6.16 -1.46 16.26
CA LYS A 35 -5.25 -2.56 15.93
C LYS A 35 -3.93 -2.07 15.32
N LEU A 36 -3.80 -0.77 15.07
CA LEU A 36 -2.60 -0.20 14.47
C LEU A 36 -1.36 -0.45 15.35
N HIS A 37 -0.30 -0.93 14.70
CA HIS A 37 0.98 -1.17 15.34
C HIS A 37 1.57 0.12 15.99
N PRO A 38 2.09 0.07 17.23
CA PRO A 38 2.56 1.26 17.96
C PRO A 38 3.64 2.08 17.25
N SER A 39 4.52 1.43 16.49
CA SER A 39 5.58 2.13 15.73
C SER A 39 5.01 3.05 14.64
N ILE A 40 3.88 2.69 14.01
CA ILE A 40 3.21 3.53 13.01
C ILE A 40 2.54 4.73 13.69
N ARG A 41 1.94 4.54 14.89
CA ARG A 41 1.43 5.67 15.69
C ARG A 41 2.54 6.65 16.06
N LYS A 42 3.72 6.14 16.47
CA LYS A 42 4.87 6.98 16.79
C LYS A 42 5.38 7.74 15.57
N LEU A 43 5.38 7.10 14.40
CA LEU A 43 5.73 7.72 13.14
C LEU A 43 4.79 8.86 12.77
N ILE A 44 3.47 8.65 12.87
CA ILE A 44 2.47 9.69 12.57
C ILE A 44 2.64 10.91 13.47
N ARG A 45 2.93 10.69 14.77
CA ARG A 45 3.21 11.78 15.71
C ARG A 45 4.51 12.53 15.40
N ALA A 46 5.51 11.85 14.86
CA ALA A 46 6.81 12.44 14.56
C ALA A 46 6.83 13.25 13.25
N ASN A 47 5.83 13.05 12.38
CA ASN A 47 5.75 13.69 11.06
C ASN A 47 4.53 14.61 10.94
N ASP A 48 4.19 15.36 11.98
CA ASP A 48 3.10 16.36 11.96
C ASP A 48 1.77 15.82 11.42
N SER A 49 1.36 14.65 11.91
CA SER A 49 0.13 13.94 11.49
C SER A 49 0.16 13.40 10.05
N ASN A 50 1.32 13.31 9.41
CA ASN A 50 1.53 12.59 8.15
C ASN A 50 2.08 11.17 8.38
N LEU A 51 1.92 10.29 7.39
CA LEU A 51 2.49 8.94 7.45
C LEU A 51 4.02 8.92 7.34
N CYS A 52 4.59 9.91 6.66
CA CYS A 52 6.02 10.08 6.45
C CYS A 52 6.30 11.53 6.03
N PRO A 53 7.57 11.98 6.02
CA PRO A 53 7.94 13.23 5.38
C PRO A 53 7.49 13.25 3.91
N ILE A 54 6.89 14.37 3.50
CA ILE A 54 6.44 14.62 2.12
C ILE A 54 7.39 15.68 1.53
N ARG A 55 8.03 15.38 0.40
CA ARG A 55 8.83 16.37 -0.33
C ARG A 55 7.93 17.34 -1.09
N ASP A 56 8.50 18.46 -1.51
CA ASP A 56 7.86 19.35 -2.48
C ASP A 56 7.57 18.62 -3.79
N ILE A 57 6.49 19.02 -4.47
CA ILE A 57 6.13 18.48 -5.78
C ILE A 57 7.23 18.73 -6.80
N GLU A 58 7.72 17.65 -7.40
CA GLU A 58 8.58 17.68 -8.57
C GLU A 58 7.77 18.18 -9.77
N GLN A 59 8.23 19.30 -10.35
CA GLN A 59 7.54 20.00 -11.43
C GLN A 59 7.68 19.24 -12.75
N THR A 60 6.70 19.39 -13.64
CA THR A 60 6.86 18.92 -15.01
C THR A 60 7.71 19.89 -15.82
N SER A 61 8.40 19.40 -16.85
CA SER A 61 9.25 20.23 -17.71
C SER A 61 8.45 21.15 -18.64
N SER A 62 7.18 20.85 -18.90
CA SER A 62 6.28 21.70 -19.69
C SER A 62 4.84 21.61 -19.22
N THR A 63 4.15 22.75 -19.15
CA THR A 63 2.71 22.80 -18.86
C THR A 63 1.83 22.84 -20.12
N HIS A 64 2.44 22.80 -21.30
CA HIS A 64 1.76 22.83 -22.60
C HIS A 64 2.31 21.74 -23.52
N GLU A 65 1.46 21.17 -24.36
CA GLU A 65 1.79 20.18 -25.40
C GLU A 65 2.65 18.99 -24.91
N TYR A 66 2.56 18.66 -23.62
CA TYR A 66 3.34 17.60 -22.99
C TYR A 66 2.67 16.22 -23.12
N MET A 67 1.37 16.20 -23.44
CA MET A 67 0.63 14.95 -23.57
C MET A 67 1.07 14.19 -24.82
N THR A 68 1.57 12.97 -24.63
CA THR A 68 1.99 12.04 -25.71
C THR A 68 0.93 11.00 -26.05
N SER A 69 -0.20 11.04 -25.35
CA SER A 69 -1.38 10.23 -25.62
C SER A 69 -2.62 11.08 -25.39
N CYS A 70 -3.54 11.02 -26.34
CA CYS A 70 -4.80 11.75 -26.36
C CYS A 70 -5.94 10.77 -26.63
N MET A 71 -7.01 10.86 -25.85
CA MET A 71 -8.26 10.16 -26.11
C MET A 71 -9.37 11.21 -26.15
N ALA A 72 -10.09 11.26 -27.27
CA ALA A 72 -11.25 12.13 -27.42
C ALA A 72 -12.50 11.27 -27.37
N ASP A 73 -13.30 11.44 -26.32
CA ASP A 73 -14.60 10.80 -26.19
C ASP A 73 -15.54 11.33 -27.27
N LEU A 74 -16.33 10.42 -27.82
CA LEU A 74 -17.32 10.71 -28.83
C LEU A 74 -18.69 10.86 -28.17
N GLY A 75 -19.40 11.94 -28.47
CA GLY A 75 -20.74 12.19 -27.95
C GLY A 75 -21.41 13.38 -28.62
N LYS A 76 -22.24 14.11 -27.87
CA LYS A 76 -22.96 15.28 -28.37
C LYS A 76 -22.59 16.54 -27.58
N THR A 77 -22.67 17.71 -28.21
CA THR A 77 -22.65 19.00 -27.52
C THR A 77 -23.96 19.21 -26.74
N ARG A 78 -24.09 20.34 -26.04
CA ARG A 78 -25.38 20.76 -25.47
C ARG A 78 -26.42 21.13 -26.54
N SER A 79 -25.98 21.52 -27.75
CA SER A 79 -26.85 21.78 -28.90
C SER A 79 -27.34 20.51 -29.59
N GLY A 80 -26.84 19.33 -29.19
CA GLY A 80 -27.21 18.04 -29.81
C GLY A 80 -26.37 17.66 -31.04
N GLU A 81 -25.37 18.46 -31.40
CA GLU A 81 -24.45 18.18 -32.50
C GLU A 81 -23.38 17.17 -32.08
N ILE A 82 -22.87 16.37 -33.02
CA ILE A 82 -21.78 15.43 -32.74
C ILE A 82 -20.50 16.19 -32.34
N ALA A 83 -19.83 15.69 -31.30
CA ALA A 83 -18.59 16.29 -30.81
C ALA A 83 -17.58 15.26 -30.27
N LEU A 84 -16.30 15.62 -30.38
CA LEU A 84 -15.15 14.91 -29.84
C LEU A 84 -14.37 15.75 -28.84
N GLY A 85 -14.04 15.15 -27.70
CA GLY A 85 -13.36 15.89 -26.64
C GLY A 85 -13.42 15.22 -25.28
N LEU A 86 -13.52 16.02 -24.23
CA LEU A 86 -13.56 15.53 -22.85
C LEU A 86 -15.00 15.29 -22.44
N ALA A 87 -15.37 14.05 -22.12
CA ALA A 87 -16.69 13.75 -21.58
C ALA A 87 -16.94 14.50 -20.27
N ASN A 88 -18.09 15.18 -20.18
CA ASN A 88 -18.71 15.45 -18.88
C ASN A 88 -19.34 14.16 -18.35
N LYS A 89 -19.64 14.11 -17.04
CA LYS A 89 -20.32 12.96 -16.42
C LYS A 89 -21.51 12.51 -17.30
N PRO A 90 -21.69 11.18 -17.53
CA PRO A 90 -22.83 10.70 -18.30
C PRO A 90 -24.12 11.20 -17.66
N ILE A 91 -24.95 11.87 -18.45
CA ILE A 91 -26.30 12.26 -18.03
C ILE A 91 -27.22 11.17 -18.56
N TYR A 92 -27.84 10.44 -17.63
CA TYR A 92 -28.91 9.51 -17.94
C TYR A 92 -30.19 10.33 -18.11
N GLU A 93 -30.91 10.12 -19.22
CA GLU A 93 -32.18 10.82 -19.45
C GLU A 93 -33.26 10.37 -18.44
N ASN A 94 -33.19 9.12 -17.95
CA ASN A 94 -33.98 8.57 -16.84
C ASN A 94 -33.21 7.42 -16.16
N ASP A 95 -33.42 7.22 -14.84
CA ASP A 95 -32.79 6.13 -14.06
C ASP A 95 -33.23 4.72 -14.54
N ASP A 96 -34.40 4.63 -15.18
CA ASP A 96 -35.00 3.39 -15.67
C ASP A 96 -34.57 3.01 -17.11
N ASP A 97 -34.00 3.95 -17.87
CA ASP A 97 -33.67 3.77 -19.29
C ASP A 97 -32.16 3.87 -19.52
N LYS A 98 -31.41 2.97 -18.86
CA LYS A 98 -29.93 2.91 -18.87
C LYS A 98 -29.32 2.69 -20.27
N ASP A 99 -30.16 2.40 -21.26
CA ASP A 99 -29.78 2.15 -22.65
C ASP A 99 -29.69 3.43 -23.51
N LYS A 100 -30.14 4.58 -23.00
CA LYS A 100 -30.02 5.91 -23.64
C LYS A 100 -29.24 6.87 -22.74
N TYR A 101 -27.92 6.79 -22.80
CA TYR A 101 -27.05 7.75 -22.13
C TYR A 101 -26.52 8.76 -23.15
N MET A 102 -26.63 10.04 -22.82
CA MET A 102 -26.07 11.12 -23.62
C MET A 102 -24.73 11.52 -23.01
N ILE A 103 -23.63 11.25 -23.71
CA ILE A 103 -22.33 11.79 -23.33
C ILE A 103 -22.28 13.23 -23.85
N HIS A 104 -22.44 14.20 -22.95
CA HIS A 104 -22.11 15.58 -23.28
C HIS A 104 -20.60 15.74 -23.32
N VAL A 105 -20.07 16.15 -24.46
CA VAL A 105 -18.64 16.30 -24.67
C VAL A 105 -18.27 17.77 -24.76
N LEU A 106 -17.21 18.16 -24.05
CA LEU A 106 -16.57 19.46 -24.21
C LEU A 106 -15.47 19.34 -25.27
N PRO A 107 -15.56 20.04 -26.41
CA PRO A 107 -14.55 19.97 -27.46
C PRO A 107 -13.15 20.26 -26.93
N MET A 108 -12.15 19.45 -27.30
CA MET A 108 -10.79 19.60 -26.75
C MET A 108 -9.92 20.64 -27.47
N TYR A 109 -10.51 21.43 -28.36
CA TYR A 109 -9.84 22.27 -29.34
C TYR A 109 -8.88 23.32 -28.76
N ASP A 110 -9.14 23.77 -27.55
CA ASP A 110 -8.35 24.79 -26.85
C ASP A 110 -7.67 24.23 -25.59
N VAL A 111 -7.54 22.91 -25.51
CA VAL A 111 -6.85 22.21 -24.42
C VAL A 111 -5.36 22.11 -24.78
N ASP A 112 -4.62 23.08 -24.27
CA ASP A 112 -3.20 23.34 -24.56
C ASP A 112 -2.21 22.30 -24.00
N ILE A 113 -2.65 21.37 -23.16
CA ILE A 113 -1.80 20.26 -22.70
C ILE A 113 -1.58 19.18 -23.78
N TYR A 114 -2.49 19.08 -24.76
CA TYR A 114 -2.33 18.23 -25.94
C TYR A 114 -1.49 18.94 -27.00
N LYS A 115 -0.89 18.21 -27.93
CA LYS A 115 -0.18 18.83 -29.05
C LYS A 115 -1.18 19.44 -30.04
N MET A 116 -0.81 20.55 -30.67
CA MET A 116 -1.64 21.21 -31.67
C MET A 116 -2.06 20.28 -32.81
N ARG A 117 -1.15 19.43 -33.30
CA ARG A 117 -1.46 18.43 -34.35
C ARG A 117 -2.44 17.35 -33.88
N ASP A 118 -2.35 16.91 -32.63
CA ASP A 118 -3.31 15.94 -32.08
C ASP A 118 -4.71 16.57 -32.02
N ARG A 119 -4.81 17.85 -31.63
CA ARG A 119 -6.09 18.59 -31.65
C ARG A 119 -6.63 18.76 -33.06
N GLN A 120 -5.78 18.95 -34.07
CA GLN A 120 -6.19 19.02 -35.47
C GLN A 120 -6.75 17.67 -35.95
N ILE A 121 -6.11 16.56 -35.62
CA ILE A 121 -6.63 15.21 -35.93
C ILE A 121 -8.02 15.01 -35.33
N VAL A 122 -8.23 15.43 -34.08
CA VAL A 122 -9.55 15.35 -33.43
C VAL A 122 -10.60 16.20 -34.16
N ARG A 123 -10.27 17.43 -34.57
CA ARG A 123 -11.17 18.29 -35.38
C ARG A 123 -11.55 17.63 -36.69
N HIS A 124 -10.57 17.10 -37.42
CA HIS A 124 -10.79 16.42 -38.69
C HIS A 124 -11.64 15.16 -38.54
N TYR A 125 -11.44 14.39 -37.47
CA TYR A 125 -12.30 13.25 -37.20
C TYR A 125 -13.74 13.69 -36.84
N GLU A 126 -13.92 14.81 -36.14
CA GLU A 126 -15.27 15.35 -35.88
C GLU A 126 -15.95 15.78 -37.19
N GLU A 127 -15.22 16.44 -38.09
CA GLU A 127 -15.72 16.84 -39.41
C GLU A 127 -16.08 15.63 -40.28
N PHE A 128 -15.24 14.60 -40.29
CA PHE A 128 -15.54 13.31 -40.92
C PHE A 128 -16.86 12.74 -40.37
N LEU A 129 -17.01 12.66 -39.05
CA LEU A 129 -18.24 12.14 -38.44
C LEU A 129 -19.48 12.99 -38.76
N ARG A 130 -19.34 14.31 -38.87
CA ARG A 130 -20.42 15.20 -39.33
C ARG A 130 -20.82 14.94 -40.78
N GLN A 131 -19.88 14.54 -41.64
CA GLN A 131 -20.19 14.09 -43.00
C GLN A 131 -20.92 12.75 -42.97
N GLU A 132 -20.50 11.82 -42.11
CA GLU A 132 -21.20 10.55 -41.91
C GLU A 132 -22.63 10.77 -41.43
N VAL A 133 -22.89 11.72 -40.52
CA VAL A 133 -24.26 12.08 -40.08
C VAL A 133 -25.13 12.51 -41.25
N LYS A 134 -24.59 13.19 -42.28
CA LYS A 134 -25.37 13.55 -43.47
C LYS A 134 -25.75 12.34 -44.32
N ASN A 135 -24.99 11.25 -44.22
CA ASN A 135 -25.20 10.00 -44.95
C ASN A 135 -26.13 9.03 -44.20
N VAL A 136 -26.42 9.26 -42.92
CA VAL A 136 -27.33 8.45 -42.09
C VAL A 136 -28.50 9.28 -41.55
N SER A 137 -29.52 8.62 -41.00
CA SER A 137 -30.78 9.30 -40.63
C SER A 137 -30.70 10.09 -39.31
N SER A 138 -29.69 9.83 -38.47
CA SER A 138 -29.55 10.49 -37.17
C SER A 138 -28.11 10.53 -36.62
N VAL A 139 -27.85 11.45 -35.69
CA VAL A 139 -26.59 11.49 -34.91
C VAL A 139 -26.42 10.21 -34.07
N ASP A 140 -27.53 9.63 -33.58
CA ASP A 140 -27.50 8.43 -32.75
C ASP A 140 -27.00 7.20 -33.51
N ASP A 141 -27.28 7.12 -34.82
CA ASP A 141 -26.73 6.06 -35.67
C ASP A 141 -25.20 6.17 -35.77
N VAL A 142 -24.66 7.39 -35.96
CA VAL A 142 -23.20 7.59 -35.99
C VAL A 142 -22.57 7.23 -34.65
N LEU A 143 -23.16 7.63 -33.52
CA LEU A 143 -22.69 7.28 -32.18
C LEU A 143 -22.81 5.77 -31.90
N HIS A 144 -23.76 5.09 -32.54
CA HIS A 144 -23.92 3.65 -32.44
C HIS A 144 -22.75 2.90 -33.08
N HIS A 145 -22.30 3.35 -34.25
CA HIS A 145 -21.29 2.68 -35.04
C HIS A 145 -19.87 3.13 -34.71
N TRP A 146 -19.61 4.44 -34.68
CA TRP A 146 -18.28 5.00 -34.50
C TRP A 146 -17.86 5.06 -33.02
N ARG A 147 -16.55 5.10 -32.78
CA ARG A 147 -15.97 5.09 -31.43
C ARG A 147 -15.07 6.30 -31.19
N PRO A 148 -14.76 6.58 -29.91
CA PRO A 148 -13.71 7.52 -29.53
C PRO A 148 -12.40 7.27 -30.29
N ILE A 149 -11.69 8.36 -30.59
CA ILE A 149 -10.36 8.32 -31.20
C ILE A 149 -9.29 8.26 -30.11
N LYS A 150 -8.25 7.45 -30.32
CA LYS A 150 -7.01 7.52 -29.53
C LYS A 150 -5.86 7.91 -30.44
N ILE A 151 -4.99 8.76 -29.93
CA ILE A 151 -3.82 9.28 -30.64
C ILE A 151 -2.62 9.10 -29.72
N PHE A 152 -1.56 8.49 -30.24
CA PHE A 152 -0.26 8.42 -29.60
C PHE A 152 0.73 9.22 -30.44
N THR A 153 1.47 10.09 -29.78
CA THR A 153 2.48 10.92 -30.45
C THR A 153 3.82 10.73 -29.77
N ASN A 154 4.81 10.31 -30.53
CA ASN A 154 6.14 10.04 -29.98
C ASN A 154 7.06 11.27 -30.02
N LYS A 155 8.30 11.09 -29.55
CA LYS A 155 9.32 12.16 -29.47
C LYS A 155 9.76 12.67 -30.85
N LYS A 156 9.62 11.86 -31.90
CA LYS A 156 9.86 12.26 -33.30
C LYS A 156 8.65 12.94 -33.94
N ASP A 157 7.60 13.16 -33.15
CA ASP A 157 6.31 13.65 -33.62
C ASP A 157 5.67 12.73 -34.66
N GLU A 158 5.93 11.42 -34.63
CA GLU A 158 5.14 10.46 -35.39
C GLU A 158 3.79 10.26 -34.67
N LYS A 159 2.69 10.09 -35.41
CA LYS A 159 1.32 9.93 -34.89
C LYS A 159 0.76 8.55 -35.22
N LEU A 160 0.36 7.82 -34.19
CA LEU A 160 -0.43 6.60 -34.31
C LEU A 160 -1.85 6.88 -33.83
N VAL A 161 -2.81 6.67 -34.72
CA VAL A 161 -4.23 6.95 -34.48
C VAL A 161 -4.99 5.63 -34.51
N THR A 162 -5.88 5.42 -33.54
CA THR A 162 -6.81 4.28 -33.54
C THR A 162 -8.23 4.77 -33.58
N ILE A 163 -9.02 4.26 -34.53
CA ILE A 163 -10.45 4.55 -34.65
C ILE A 163 -11.20 3.23 -34.69
N GLY A 164 -12.19 3.09 -33.82
CA GLY A 164 -13.04 1.90 -33.77
C GLY A 164 -14.37 2.10 -34.47
N TYR A 165 -14.89 1.00 -35.02
CA TYR A 165 -16.20 0.95 -35.65
C TYR A 165 -16.90 -0.37 -35.30
N HIS A 166 -18.21 -0.29 -35.10
CA HIS A 166 -19.07 -1.43 -34.83
C HIS A 166 -19.95 -1.71 -36.05
N ASP A 167 -19.77 -2.86 -36.68
CA ASP A 167 -20.41 -3.19 -37.96
C ASP A 167 -21.95 -3.32 -37.88
N GLY A 168 -22.54 -3.47 -36.69
CA GLY A 168 -23.98 -3.61 -36.52
C GLY A 168 -24.57 -4.71 -37.42
N LYS A 169 -25.79 -4.49 -37.95
CA LYS A 169 -26.45 -5.38 -38.94
C LYS A 169 -26.29 -4.91 -40.40
N HIS A 170 -25.55 -3.83 -40.64
CA HIS A 170 -25.42 -3.22 -41.95
C HIS A 170 -24.08 -3.65 -42.59
N GLU A 171 -24.09 -4.78 -43.30
CA GLU A 171 -22.91 -5.36 -43.96
C GLU A 171 -22.45 -4.62 -45.24
N ASN A 172 -23.20 -3.62 -45.73
CA ASN A 172 -22.98 -3.00 -47.03
C ASN A 172 -22.08 -1.75 -47.01
N GLU A 173 -21.52 -1.37 -45.87
CA GLU A 173 -20.65 -0.20 -45.75
C GLU A 173 -19.18 -0.57 -45.57
N ASN A 174 -18.27 0.13 -46.25
CA ASN A 174 -16.81 -0.02 -46.09
C ASN A 174 -16.22 1.16 -45.29
N PRO A 175 -16.43 1.22 -43.96
CA PRO A 175 -15.98 2.33 -43.11
C PRO A 175 -14.46 2.50 -43.13
N LYS A 176 -13.72 1.40 -43.32
CA LYS A 176 -12.26 1.41 -43.45
C LYS A 176 -11.81 2.23 -44.65
N GLN A 177 -12.41 2.00 -45.82
CA GLN A 177 -12.08 2.74 -47.04
C GLN A 177 -12.43 4.22 -46.88
N ARG A 178 -13.57 4.56 -46.25
CA ARG A 178 -13.93 5.97 -46.01
C ARG A 178 -12.94 6.70 -45.11
N LEU A 179 -12.44 6.04 -44.05
CA LEU A 179 -11.37 6.59 -43.23
C LEU A 179 -10.08 6.81 -44.03
N PHE A 180 -9.69 5.83 -44.87
CA PHE A 180 -8.53 5.96 -45.75
C PHE A 180 -8.70 7.15 -46.70
N ASP A 181 -9.81 7.21 -47.42
CA ASP A 181 -10.09 8.27 -48.39
C ASP A 181 -10.09 9.64 -47.73
N TYR A 182 -10.66 9.78 -46.53
CA TYR A 182 -10.67 11.05 -45.81
C TYR A 182 -9.28 11.50 -45.34
N PHE A 183 -8.52 10.62 -44.69
CA PHE A 183 -7.25 10.97 -44.03
C PHE A 183 -6.02 10.87 -44.93
N ASP A 184 -6.07 10.15 -46.05
CA ASP A 184 -4.94 10.02 -46.98
C ASP A 184 -5.15 10.85 -48.28
N ASN A 185 -6.39 10.88 -48.78
CA ASN A 185 -6.72 11.52 -50.07
C ASN A 185 -7.57 12.79 -49.94
N GLY A 186 -8.26 12.96 -48.81
CA GLY A 186 -9.28 13.98 -48.59
C GLY A 186 -8.83 15.14 -47.71
N PRO A 187 -9.80 15.87 -47.10
CA PRO A 187 -9.51 17.02 -46.24
C PRO A 187 -8.59 16.69 -45.06
N GLY A 188 -8.66 15.48 -44.52
CA GLY A 188 -7.85 15.02 -43.39
C GLY A 188 -6.36 14.83 -43.70
N LYS A 189 -5.95 14.86 -44.97
CA LYS A 189 -4.55 14.65 -45.40
C LYS A 189 -3.56 15.60 -44.74
N GLU A 190 -3.97 16.82 -44.44
CA GLU A 190 -3.11 17.81 -43.77
C GLU A 190 -2.69 17.39 -42.35
N CYS A 191 -3.43 16.47 -41.72
CA CYS A 191 -3.09 15.93 -40.40
C CYS A 191 -1.78 15.13 -40.40
N LYS A 192 -1.35 14.60 -41.56
CA LYS A 192 -0.13 13.80 -41.73
C LYS A 192 -0.05 12.67 -40.68
N ILE A 193 -1.06 11.82 -40.65
CA ILE A 193 -1.09 10.65 -39.76
C ILE A 193 -0.08 9.62 -40.29
N ASP A 194 0.88 9.22 -39.44
CA ASP A 194 1.90 8.23 -39.82
C ASP A 194 1.34 6.80 -39.77
N TYR A 195 0.46 6.52 -38.80
CA TYR A 195 -0.19 5.22 -38.63
C TYR A 195 -1.67 5.39 -38.29
N LEU A 196 -2.57 4.79 -39.08
CA LEU A 196 -4.00 4.73 -38.79
C LEU A 196 -4.42 3.27 -38.64
N LEU A 197 -4.86 2.90 -37.44
CA LEU A 197 -5.37 1.58 -37.10
C LEU A 197 -6.90 1.61 -36.98
N TYR A 198 -7.54 0.68 -37.68
CA TYR A 198 -8.97 0.41 -37.59
C TYR A 198 -9.25 -0.67 -36.56
N GLU A 199 -10.02 -0.36 -35.53
CA GLU A 199 -10.45 -1.34 -34.54
C GLU A 199 -11.83 -1.90 -34.91
N LYS A 200 -11.87 -3.15 -35.38
CA LYS A 200 -13.13 -3.84 -35.68
C LYS A 200 -13.80 -4.32 -34.39
N ARG A 201 -14.99 -3.81 -34.06
CA ARG A 201 -15.74 -4.22 -32.86
C ARG A 201 -17.02 -4.98 -33.19
N ASN A 202 -17.12 -6.18 -32.63
CA ASN A 202 -18.34 -7.00 -32.73
C ASN A 202 -19.36 -6.70 -31.62
N GLN A 203 -19.03 -5.83 -30.66
CA GLN A 203 -19.88 -5.51 -29.50
C GLN A 203 -20.17 -4.01 -29.39
N ARG A 204 -21.38 -3.71 -28.87
CA ARG A 204 -21.93 -2.35 -28.75
C ARG A 204 -21.23 -1.49 -27.69
N TRP A 205 -20.63 -2.07 -26.66
CA TRP A 205 -20.12 -1.36 -25.49
C TRP A 205 -18.59 -1.41 -25.35
N PRO A 206 -17.95 -0.39 -24.74
CA PRO A 206 -16.53 -0.37 -24.45
C PRO A 206 -16.24 -1.30 -23.26
N MET A 207 -16.30 -2.61 -23.48
CA MET A 207 -15.59 -3.55 -22.60
C MET A 207 -14.13 -3.58 -23.05
N ILE A 208 -13.21 -3.60 -22.07
CA ILE A 208 -11.80 -3.89 -22.30
C ILE A 208 -11.74 -5.35 -22.78
N ILE A 209 -11.76 -5.53 -24.09
CA ILE A 209 -11.63 -6.85 -24.70
C ILE A 209 -10.15 -6.98 -25.09
N ASP A 210 -9.48 -7.94 -24.45
CA ASP A 210 -8.07 -8.35 -24.67
C ASP A 210 -7.81 -8.88 -26.11
N SER A 211 -8.78 -8.73 -27.02
CA SER A 211 -8.82 -9.30 -28.38
C SER A 211 -9.34 -8.32 -29.44
N ALA A 212 -9.31 -7.01 -29.19
CA ALA A 212 -9.62 -6.02 -30.22
C ALA A 212 -8.68 -6.24 -31.42
N LYS A 213 -9.28 -6.54 -32.59
CA LYS A 213 -8.52 -6.75 -33.82
C LYS A 213 -8.32 -5.41 -34.49
N TYR A 214 -7.05 -5.02 -34.63
CA TYR A 214 -6.65 -3.81 -35.34
C TYR A 214 -6.19 -4.17 -36.74
N GLU A 215 -6.66 -3.43 -37.72
CA GLU A 215 -6.20 -3.48 -39.11
C GLU A 215 -5.48 -2.18 -39.45
N LEU A 216 -4.28 -2.26 -40.03
CA LEU A 216 -3.56 -1.08 -40.48
C LEU A 216 -4.21 -0.54 -41.77
N ILE A 217 -4.60 0.73 -41.77
CA ILE A 217 -5.14 1.44 -42.93
C ILE A 217 -4.05 2.33 -43.58
N ILE A 218 -3.38 3.15 -42.78
CA ILE A 218 -2.31 4.07 -43.22
C ILE A 218 -1.06 3.71 -42.43
N GLY A 219 0.09 3.69 -43.09
CA GLY A 219 1.39 3.47 -42.46
C GLY A 219 2.12 2.22 -42.96
N SER A 220 2.97 1.65 -42.12
CA SER A 220 3.82 0.51 -42.48
C SER A 220 3.78 -0.58 -41.42
N GLU A 221 3.52 -1.83 -41.82
CA GLU A 221 3.61 -3.00 -40.93
C GLU A 221 5.05 -3.33 -40.53
N THR A 222 6.03 -2.95 -41.35
CA THR A 222 7.45 -3.27 -41.14
C THR A 222 8.18 -2.25 -40.27
N LYS A 223 7.57 -1.09 -39.99
CA LYS A 223 8.13 -0.04 -39.15
C LYS A 223 7.26 0.15 -37.89
N PRO A 224 7.61 -0.48 -36.75
CA PRO A 224 6.81 -0.36 -35.53
C PRO A 224 6.84 1.07 -34.96
N PHE A 225 5.73 1.45 -34.33
CA PHE A 225 5.64 2.70 -33.57
C PHE A 225 6.22 2.51 -32.16
N TYR A 226 7.07 3.44 -31.74
CA TYR A 226 7.76 3.40 -30.45
C TYR A 226 7.54 4.68 -29.66
N HIS A 227 7.34 4.54 -28.35
CA HIS A 227 7.70 5.59 -27.41
C HIS A 227 9.21 5.59 -27.15
N GLN A 228 9.76 6.74 -26.79
CA GLN A 228 11.16 6.87 -26.39
C GLN A 228 11.25 7.41 -24.97
N LEU A 229 11.82 6.63 -24.06
CA LEU A 229 12.07 6.99 -22.66
C LEU A 229 13.52 6.65 -22.32
N PHE A 230 14.24 7.52 -21.62
CA PHE A 230 15.67 7.37 -21.30
C PHE A 230 16.55 7.13 -22.53
N GLY A 231 16.14 7.68 -23.68
CA GLY A 231 16.78 7.42 -24.97
C GLY A 231 16.48 6.03 -25.56
N MET A 232 15.82 5.15 -24.82
CA MET A 232 15.44 3.78 -25.19
C MET A 232 14.07 3.74 -25.87
N LYS A 233 13.87 2.86 -26.85
CA LYS A 233 12.61 2.60 -27.54
C LYS A 233 11.72 1.59 -26.80
N TYR A 234 10.43 1.84 -26.72
CA TYR A 234 9.47 0.90 -26.18
C TYR A 234 8.28 0.80 -27.12
N HIS A 235 7.90 -0.43 -27.47
CA HIS A 235 6.64 -0.74 -28.12
C HIS A 235 5.49 -0.16 -27.29
N VAL A 236 4.53 0.40 -28.00
CA VAL A 236 3.32 0.96 -27.40
C VAL A 236 2.26 -0.13 -27.35
N ASP A 237 1.70 -0.37 -26.17
CA ASP A 237 0.47 -1.16 -26.06
C ASP A 237 -0.72 -0.26 -26.45
N ILE A 238 -1.24 -0.45 -27.66
CA ILE A 238 -2.38 0.30 -28.21
C ILE A 238 -3.69 0.06 -27.42
N ASN A 239 -3.76 -1.03 -26.66
CA ASN A 239 -4.88 -1.31 -25.77
C ASN A 239 -4.77 -0.56 -24.43
N SER A 240 -3.57 -0.07 -24.10
CA SER A 240 -3.33 0.77 -22.93
C SER A 240 -3.64 2.24 -23.20
N PHE A 241 -3.71 3.05 -22.13
CA PHE A 241 -3.79 4.52 -22.25
C PHE A 241 -2.44 5.16 -22.62
N GLY A 242 -1.36 4.36 -22.72
CA GLY A 242 0.00 4.83 -22.97
C GLY A 242 0.58 5.67 -21.83
N ILE A 243 1.89 5.95 -21.94
CA ILE A 243 2.57 6.91 -21.08
C ILE A 243 2.21 8.30 -21.60
N ARG A 244 1.50 9.08 -20.79
CA ARG A 244 0.89 10.34 -21.23
C ARG A 244 1.81 11.54 -21.09
N ASN A 245 2.78 11.52 -20.18
CA ASN A 245 3.73 12.61 -19.97
C ASN A 245 5.12 12.00 -19.83
N ILE A 246 5.79 11.74 -20.96
CA ILE A 246 7.09 11.05 -20.97
C ILE A 246 8.09 11.70 -20.00
N PRO A 247 8.35 13.02 -20.05
CA PRO A 247 9.32 13.65 -19.15
C PRO A 247 9.03 13.41 -17.67
N SER A 248 7.78 13.59 -17.22
CA SER A 248 7.43 13.35 -15.82
C SER A 248 7.56 11.87 -15.43
N TYR A 249 7.25 10.95 -16.34
CA TYR A 249 7.41 9.52 -16.08
C TYR A 249 8.87 9.08 -16.03
N GLU A 250 9.75 9.69 -16.83
CA GLU A 250 11.20 9.50 -16.70
C GLU A 250 11.68 9.94 -15.29
N THR A 251 11.21 11.08 -14.80
CA THR A 251 11.54 11.53 -13.44
C THR A 251 11.02 10.57 -12.37
N ILE A 252 9.75 10.13 -12.47
CA ILE A 252 9.13 9.18 -11.53
C ILE A 252 9.92 7.86 -11.51
N TYR A 253 10.25 7.31 -12.68
CA TYR A 253 10.96 6.04 -12.79
C TYR A 253 12.41 6.12 -12.32
N ALA A 254 13.12 7.21 -12.65
CA ALA A 254 14.46 7.45 -12.14
C ALA A 254 14.46 7.51 -10.60
N GLU A 255 13.50 8.22 -10.02
CA GLU A 255 13.41 8.34 -8.57
C GLU A 255 12.99 7.03 -7.90
N ALA A 256 12.05 6.29 -8.50
CA ALA A 256 11.67 4.95 -8.01
C ALA A 256 12.88 4.01 -7.97
N LEU A 257 13.72 3.99 -9.02
CA LEU A 257 14.93 3.17 -9.07
C LEU A 257 15.96 3.58 -8.01
N LYS A 258 16.17 4.89 -7.81
CA LYS A 258 17.03 5.36 -6.71
C LYS A 258 16.51 4.90 -5.35
N LEU A 259 15.20 5.01 -5.12
CA LEU A 259 14.59 4.59 -3.86
C LEU A 259 14.73 3.08 -3.62
N CYS A 260 14.75 2.28 -4.70
CA CYS A 260 14.97 0.84 -4.64
C CYS A 260 16.33 0.46 -4.07
N ASN A 261 17.37 1.29 -4.26
CA ASN A 261 18.75 1.03 -3.78
C ASN A 261 19.23 -0.38 -4.17
N LEU A 262 19.23 -0.63 -5.48
CA LEU A 262 19.54 -1.92 -6.08
C LEU A 262 21.05 -2.13 -6.18
N GLU A 263 21.47 -3.36 -5.91
CA GLU A 263 22.86 -3.81 -5.90
C GLU A 263 22.98 -5.04 -6.83
N PRO A 264 23.83 -4.99 -7.87
CA PRO A 264 23.89 -6.02 -8.91
C PRO A 264 24.08 -7.46 -8.40
N ALA A 265 24.89 -7.65 -7.36
CA ALA A 265 25.22 -8.99 -6.87
C ALA A 265 24.23 -9.55 -5.83
N SER A 266 23.40 -8.70 -5.22
CA SER A 266 22.64 -9.05 -4.01
C SER A 266 21.18 -8.64 -4.03
N SER A 267 20.73 -7.84 -4.99
CA SER A 267 19.32 -7.43 -5.08
C SER A 267 18.52 -8.35 -5.99
N ILE A 268 17.38 -8.81 -5.49
CA ILE A 268 16.29 -9.34 -6.30
C ILE A 268 15.23 -8.26 -6.44
N PHE A 269 14.83 -7.96 -7.66
CA PHE A 269 13.83 -6.95 -7.97
C PHE A 269 12.54 -7.59 -8.46
N LEU A 270 11.42 -7.16 -7.89
CA LEU A 270 10.09 -7.56 -8.31
C LEU A 270 9.27 -6.31 -8.64
N HIS A 271 8.77 -6.18 -9.87
CA HIS A 271 7.79 -5.15 -10.22
C HIS A 271 6.43 -5.77 -10.50
N TYR A 272 5.40 -5.30 -9.80
CA TYR A 272 4.03 -5.70 -10.02
C TYR A 272 3.22 -4.55 -10.63
N PHE A 273 2.38 -4.87 -11.63
CA PHE A 273 1.84 -3.92 -12.61
C PHE A 273 2.95 -3.32 -13.47
N CYS A 274 3.70 -4.18 -14.15
CA CYS A 274 4.88 -3.78 -14.91
C CYS A 274 4.58 -3.01 -16.21
N ASP A 275 3.32 -2.95 -16.65
CA ASP A 275 2.89 -2.21 -17.84
C ASP A 275 3.72 -2.66 -19.07
N ILE A 276 4.26 -1.74 -19.88
CA ILE A 276 5.15 -2.06 -21.01
C ILE A 276 6.59 -2.45 -20.59
N GLY A 277 6.89 -2.56 -19.29
CA GLY A 277 8.15 -3.10 -18.80
C GLY A 277 9.31 -2.11 -18.67
N VAL A 278 9.05 -0.79 -18.66
CA VAL A 278 10.10 0.25 -18.56
C VAL A 278 10.98 0.06 -17.32
N LEU A 279 10.38 0.02 -16.13
CA LEU A 279 11.12 -0.10 -14.87
C LEU A 279 11.94 -1.39 -14.74
N PRO A 280 11.39 -2.59 -15.04
CA PRO A 280 12.17 -3.83 -15.03
C PRO A 280 13.34 -3.82 -16.01
N ILE A 281 13.15 -3.27 -17.21
CA ILE A 281 14.23 -3.13 -18.21
C ILE A 281 15.36 -2.27 -17.65
N LEU A 282 15.05 -1.12 -17.05
CA LEU A 282 16.04 -0.25 -16.43
C LEU A 282 16.70 -0.88 -15.18
N ALA A 283 15.93 -1.60 -14.37
CA ALA A 283 16.42 -2.24 -13.14
C ALA A 283 17.31 -3.46 -13.41
N SER A 284 17.04 -4.20 -14.49
CA SER A 284 17.64 -5.50 -14.79
C SER A 284 19.16 -5.51 -14.76
N GLN A 285 19.81 -4.43 -15.19
CA GLN A 285 21.28 -4.32 -15.22
C GLN A 285 21.91 -4.18 -13.81
N ASN A 286 21.11 -3.81 -12.81
CA ASN A 286 21.58 -3.50 -11.46
C ASN A 286 21.06 -4.49 -10.41
N VAL A 287 20.68 -5.70 -10.84
CA VAL A 287 20.09 -6.73 -9.96
C VAL A 287 20.60 -8.12 -10.32
N LYS A 288 20.59 -9.00 -9.33
CA LYS A 288 20.94 -10.42 -9.49
C LYS A 288 19.83 -11.15 -10.26
N GLU A 289 18.58 -10.87 -9.90
CA GLU A 289 17.40 -11.44 -10.55
C GLU A 289 16.30 -10.38 -10.68
N CYS A 290 15.60 -10.39 -11.81
CA CYS A 290 14.54 -9.43 -12.11
C CYS A 290 13.24 -10.17 -12.47
N TYR A 291 12.19 -9.88 -11.73
CA TYR A 291 10.85 -10.42 -11.91
C TYR A 291 9.87 -9.30 -12.19
N ALA A 292 8.96 -9.50 -13.13
CA ALA A 292 8.00 -8.48 -13.51
C ALA A 292 6.66 -9.11 -13.88
N TYR A 293 5.60 -8.73 -13.18
CA TYR A 293 4.28 -9.33 -13.35
C TYR A 293 3.22 -8.28 -13.64
N ASP A 294 2.25 -8.66 -14.46
CA ASP A 294 1.08 -7.84 -14.80
C ASP A 294 -0.16 -8.75 -14.91
N PRO A 295 -1.36 -8.30 -14.51
CA PRO A 295 -2.59 -9.04 -14.77
C PRO A 295 -3.02 -9.02 -16.24
N ASN A 296 -2.53 -8.06 -17.03
CA ASN A 296 -2.88 -7.91 -18.43
C ASN A 296 -1.91 -8.71 -19.33
N ASN A 297 -2.48 -9.58 -20.18
CA ASN A 297 -1.68 -10.36 -21.11
C ASN A 297 -1.05 -9.48 -22.21
N SER A 298 -1.76 -8.47 -22.72
CA SER A 298 -1.19 -7.54 -23.73
C SER A 298 0.05 -6.81 -23.21
N ALA A 299 0.04 -6.43 -21.93
CA ALA A 299 1.17 -5.80 -21.26
C ALA A 299 2.38 -6.74 -21.18
N ILE A 300 2.17 -8.01 -20.80
CA ILE A 300 3.25 -9.03 -20.77
C ILE A 300 3.81 -9.30 -22.17
N GLN A 301 2.97 -9.43 -23.20
CA GLN A 301 3.45 -9.59 -24.57
C GLN A 301 4.29 -8.39 -25.02
N THR A 302 3.85 -7.17 -24.67
CA THR A 302 4.59 -5.94 -24.96
C THR A 302 5.93 -5.90 -24.20
N CYS A 303 5.97 -6.33 -22.94
CA CYS A 303 7.21 -6.47 -22.18
C CYS A 303 8.21 -7.41 -22.85
N LEU A 304 7.75 -8.57 -23.31
CA LEU A 304 8.59 -9.57 -23.99
C LEU A 304 9.14 -9.02 -25.31
N LEU A 305 8.35 -8.27 -26.08
CA LEU A 305 8.81 -7.57 -27.27
C LEU A 305 9.85 -6.49 -26.92
N ASN A 306 9.62 -5.73 -25.85
CA ASN A 306 10.54 -4.69 -25.41
C ASN A 306 11.87 -5.25 -24.90
N GLN A 307 11.88 -6.38 -24.18
CA GLN A 307 13.12 -7.03 -23.73
C GLN A 307 13.99 -7.46 -24.91
N LYS A 308 13.40 -7.93 -26.01
CA LYS A 308 14.14 -8.31 -27.23
C LYS A 308 14.90 -7.14 -27.86
N LEU A 309 14.48 -5.90 -27.61
CA LEU A 309 15.21 -4.70 -28.07
C LEU A 309 16.50 -4.47 -27.27
N TYR A 310 16.67 -5.11 -26.12
CA TYR A 310 17.78 -4.88 -25.19
C TYR A 310 18.49 -6.20 -24.80
N PRO A 311 19.16 -6.88 -25.74
CA PRO A 311 19.79 -8.18 -25.48
C PRO A 311 20.91 -8.15 -24.42
N HIS A 312 21.39 -6.97 -24.03
CA HIS A 312 22.44 -6.79 -23.02
C HIS A 312 21.90 -6.66 -21.59
N THR A 313 20.58 -6.65 -21.38
CA THR A 313 19.99 -6.67 -20.04
C THR A 313 20.02 -8.07 -19.45
N ASN A 314 20.12 -8.20 -18.13
CA ASN A 314 19.86 -9.47 -17.46
C ASN A 314 18.47 -9.98 -17.81
N GLU A 315 18.29 -11.31 -17.83
CA GLU A 315 17.00 -11.92 -18.11
C GLU A 315 15.93 -11.43 -17.11
N ILE A 316 14.82 -10.92 -17.65
CA ILE A 316 13.68 -10.50 -16.87
C ILE A 316 12.60 -11.59 -16.99
N LYS A 317 12.17 -12.12 -15.85
CA LYS A 317 11.12 -13.13 -15.78
C LYS A 317 9.76 -12.43 -15.80
N PHE A 318 9.28 -12.14 -17.01
CA PHE A 318 7.94 -11.61 -17.26
C PHE A 318 6.88 -12.70 -17.16
N ASP A 319 5.82 -12.48 -16.41
CA ASP A 319 4.75 -13.46 -16.27
C ASP A 319 3.39 -12.83 -15.92
N LEU A 320 2.32 -13.52 -16.31
CA LEU A 320 0.95 -13.14 -16.00
C LEU A 320 0.66 -13.39 -14.52
N CYS A 321 0.05 -12.42 -13.85
CA CYS A 321 -0.40 -12.57 -12.48
C CYS A 321 -1.73 -11.85 -12.26
N ARG A 322 -2.83 -12.60 -12.27
CA ARG A 322 -4.20 -12.05 -12.21
C ARG A 322 -4.81 -12.07 -10.82
N SER A 323 -4.32 -12.94 -9.94
CA SER A 323 -4.88 -13.13 -8.62
C SER A 323 -3.83 -13.03 -7.52
N HIS A 324 -4.30 -12.81 -6.29
CA HIS A 324 -3.46 -12.78 -5.11
C HIS A 324 -2.86 -14.16 -4.77
N GLU A 325 -3.56 -15.25 -5.07
CA GLU A 325 -3.04 -16.61 -4.94
C GLU A 325 -1.86 -16.85 -5.88
N ASN A 326 -1.97 -16.41 -7.15
CA ASN A 326 -0.85 -16.48 -8.09
C ASN A 326 0.32 -15.63 -7.60
N LEU A 327 0.06 -14.41 -7.10
CA LEU A 327 1.11 -13.56 -6.56
C LEU A 327 1.81 -14.22 -5.37
N LYS A 328 1.05 -14.88 -4.48
CA LYS A 328 1.59 -15.59 -3.33
C LYS A 328 2.52 -16.73 -3.77
N GLU A 329 2.08 -17.58 -4.69
CA GLU A 329 2.89 -18.67 -5.22
C GLU A 329 4.20 -18.17 -5.86
N LYS A 330 4.10 -17.12 -6.69
CA LYS A 330 5.26 -16.51 -7.33
C LYS A 330 6.23 -15.92 -6.29
N LEU A 331 5.72 -15.23 -5.28
CA LEU A 331 6.54 -14.73 -4.17
C LEU A 331 7.19 -15.87 -3.39
N ASP A 332 6.47 -16.94 -3.06
CA ASP A 332 7.02 -18.10 -2.36
C ASP A 332 8.17 -18.73 -3.16
N ASN A 333 8.06 -18.76 -4.49
CA ASN A 333 9.13 -19.24 -5.38
C ASN A 333 10.33 -18.29 -5.41
N ILE A 334 10.12 -16.97 -5.43
CA ILE A 334 11.21 -15.99 -5.30
C ILE A 334 11.89 -16.14 -3.94
N VAL A 335 11.11 -16.30 -2.86
CA VAL A 335 11.65 -16.44 -1.50
C VAL A 335 12.54 -17.67 -1.36
N LYS A 336 12.24 -18.77 -2.05
CA LYS A 336 13.09 -19.97 -2.08
C LYS A 336 14.46 -19.72 -2.73
N THR A 337 14.59 -18.73 -3.62
CA THR A 337 15.89 -18.40 -4.26
C THR A 337 16.72 -17.41 -3.45
N LEU A 338 16.15 -16.81 -2.39
CA LEU A 338 16.86 -15.89 -1.53
C LEU A 338 17.98 -16.62 -0.76
N THR A 339 19.20 -16.14 -0.94
CA THR A 339 20.37 -16.60 -0.19
C THR A 339 20.75 -15.58 0.87
N LYS A 340 21.56 -15.99 1.86
CA LYS A 340 22.10 -15.06 2.87
C LYS A 340 22.78 -13.87 2.18
N GLY A 341 22.41 -12.65 2.59
CA GLY A 341 22.94 -11.42 2.02
C GLY A 341 22.22 -10.92 0.76
N THR A 342 21.19 -11.62 0.27
CA THR A 342 20.30 -11.08 -0.77
C THR A 342 19.15 -10.28 -0.16
N SER A 343 18.68 -9.26 -0.89
CA SER A 343 17.53 -8.43 -0.49
C SER A 343 16.46 -8.43 -1.57
N LEU A 344 15.19 -8.50 -1.17
CA LEU A 344 14.05 -8.43 -2.08
C LEU A 344 13.44 -7.03 -2.04
N THR A 345 13.59 -6.30 -3.15
CA THR A 345 12.95 -5.00 -3.35
C THR A 345 11.77 -5.15 -4.30
N CYS A 346 10.59 -4.71 -3.86
CA CYS A 346 9.37 -4.74 -4.65
C CYS A 346 8.94 -3.32 -5.06
N VAL A 347 8.54 -3.16 -6.33
CA VAL A 347 7.78 -2.01 -6.82
C VAL A 347 6.34 -2.43 -7.05
N PHE A 348 5.38 -1.66 -6.55
CA PHE A 348 3.94 -1.89 -6.71
C PHE A 348 3.30 -0.65 -7.33
N GLY A 349 2.96 -0.72 -8.62
CA GLY A 349 2.49 0.42 -9.41
C GLY A 349 1.08 0.24 -10.00
N PRO A 350 0.02 0.10 -9.17
CA PRO A 350 -1.32 -0.18 -9.68
C PRO A 350 -1.80 0.89 -10.69
N PRO A 351 -2.66 0.50 -11.65
CA PRO A 351 -3.20 1.43 -12.62
C PRO A 351 -4.01 2.54 -11.93
N ARG A 352 -4.32 3.60 -12.69
CA ARG A 352 -5.20 4.67 -12.21
C ARG A 352 -6.52 4.06 -11.75
N MET A 353 -6.80 4.20 -10.45
CA MET A 353 -7.95 3.53 -9.84
C MET A 353 -9.25 4.21 -10.27
N GLY A 354 -9.94 3.62 -11.22
CA GLY A 354 -11.34 3.90 -11.59
C GLY A 354 -12.06 2.62 -12.03
N VAL A 355 -11.44 1.48 -11.72
CA VAL A 355 -11.82 0.12 -12.08
C VAL A 355 -12.95 -0.40 -11.19
N ASP A 356 -13.65 -1.42 -11.68
CA ASP A 356 -14.76 -2.05 -10.98
C ASP A 356 -14.36 -2.58 -9.59
N ARG A 357 -15.37 -2.86 -8.75
CA ARG A 357 -15.16 -3.32 -7.37
C ARG A 357 -14.34 -4.61 -7.27
N ALA A 358 -14.36 -5.49 -8.28
CA ALA A 358 -13.62 -6.74 -8.25
C ALA A 358 -12.11 -6.49 -8.44
N THR A 359 -11.73 -5.61 -9.36
CA THR A 359 -10.31 -5.24 -9.55
C THR A 359 -9.76 -4.53 -8.31
N LEU A 360 -10.54 -3.62 -7.72
CA LEU A 360 -10.16 -2.98 -6.45
C LEU A 360 -9.90 -4.02 -5.35
N LYS A 361 -10.84 -4.96 -5.18
CA LYS A 361 -10.71 -6.05 -4.22
C LYS A 361 -9.45 -6.89 -4.47
N GLN A 362 -9.13 -7.21 -5.72
CA GLN A 362 -7.91 -7.92 -6.08
C GLN A 362 -6.64 -7.14 -5.69
N ILE A 363 -6.58 -5.83 -5.98
CA ILE A 363 -5.44 -4.98 -5.61
C ILE A 363 -5.23 -4.97 -4.08
N HIS A 364 -6.32 -4.89 -3.30
CA HIS A 364 -6.25 -4.98 -1.84
C HIS A 364 -5.77 -6.36 -1.36
N HIS A 365 -6.22 -7.45 -1.98
CA HIS A 365 -5.73 -8.78 -1.66
C HIS A 365 -4.25 -8.96 -2.00
N MET A 366 -3.77 -8.38 -3.09
CA MET A 366 -2.35 -8.38 -3.44
C MET A 366 -1.51 -7.61 -2.42
N ALA A 367 -1.99 -6.45 -1.95
CA ALA A 367 -1.35 -5.72 -0.86
C ALA A 367 -1.26 -6.55 0.44
N SER A 368 -2.29 -7.36 0.74
CA SER A 368 -2.26 -8.30 1.86
C SER A 368 -1.21 -9.40 1.68
N VAL A 369 -1.04 -9.92 0.46
CA VAL A 369 0.00 -10.92 0.16
C VAL A 369 1.39 -10.33 0.34
N LEU A 370 1.63 -9.10 -0.13
CA LEU A 370 2.90 -8.40 0.10
C LEU A 370 3.21 -8.22 1.58
N ARG A 371 2.20 -7.90 2.41
CA ARG A 371 2.37 -7.79 3.88
C ARG A 371 2.72 -9.12 4.55
N GLN A 372 2.28 -10.24 3.99
CA GLN A 372 2.57 -11.58 4.52
C GLN A 372 3.96 -12.08 4.12
N CYS A 373 4.54 -11.54 3.05
CA CYS A 373 5.88 -11.88 2.62
C CYS A 373 6.92 -11.15 3.49
N GLU A 374 7.43 -11.81 4.52
CA GLU A 374 8.41 -11.23 5.45
C GLU A 374 9.75 -10.89 4.79
N SER A 375 10.05 -11.51 3.65
CA SER A 375 11.30 -11.32 2.91
C SER A 375 11.34 -10.04 2.09
N VAL A 376 10.20 -9.35 1.89
CA VAL A 376 10.19 -8.04 1.21
C VAL A 376 10.80 -7.00 2.15
N ASP A 377 12.07 -6.67 1.91
CA ASP A 377 12.81 -5.69 2.72
C ASP A 377 12.28 -4.28 2.46
N ARG A 378 12.01 -3.99 1.19
CA ARG A 378 11.68 -2.66 0.69
C ARG A 378 10.53 -2.73 -0.31
N LEU A 379 9.57 -1.83 -0.12
CA LEU A 379 8.42 -1.66 -1.01
C LEU A 379 8.38 -0.22 -1.52
N ILE A 380 8.42 -0.04 -2.82
CA ILE A 380 8.21 1.24 -3.50
C ILE A 380 6.81 1.22 -4.11
N VAL A 381 5.95 2.14 -3.69
CA VAL A 381 4.58 2.22 -4.21
C VAL A 381 4.46 3.44 -5.10
N ILE A 382 4.08 3.23 -6.37
CA ILE A 382 3.81 4.32 -7.32
C ILE A 382 2.30 4.44 -7.45
N LEU A 383 1.73 5.49 -6.88
CA LEU A 383 0.29 5.74 -6.93
C LEU A 383 -0.04 6.85 -7.91
N LYS A 384 -0.89 6.52 -8.86
CA LYS A 384 -1.45 7.45 -9.84
C LYS A 384 -2.87 7.80 -9.45
N ASN A 385 -3.24 9.08 -9.50
CA ASN A 385 -4.59 9.57 -9.12
C ASN A 385 -5.00 9.23 -7.67
N LEU A 386 -4.68 10.12 -6.73
CA LEU A 386 -5.02 9.95 -5.31
C LEU A 386 -6.53 10.13 -5.07
N ASN A 387 -7.23 9.02 -4.91
CA ASN A 387 -8.66 8.92 -4.67
C ASN A 387 -8.94 7.85 -3.61
N SER A 388 -10.22 7.67 -3.25
CA SER A 388 -10.59 6.75 -2.16
C SER A 388 -9.96 5.34 -2.27
N PRO A 389 -9.99 4.67 -3.44
CA PRO A 389 -9.30 3.39 -3.59
C PRO A 389 -7.77 3.41 -3.39
N THR A 390 -7.04 4.35 -3.98
CA THR A 390 -5.57 4.43 -3.79
C THR A 390 -5.20 4.80 -2.35
N LEU A 391 -6.01 5.64 -1.69
CA LEU A 391 -5.86 5.97 -0.27
C LEU A 391 -6.16 4.76 0.62
N HIS A 392 -7.14 3.93 0.25
CA HIS A 392 -7.42 2.68 0.97
C HIS A 392 -6.26 1.68 0.82
N LEU A 393 -5.60 1.63 -0.34
CA LEU A 393 -4.42 0.79 -0.54
C LEU A 393 -3.28 1.21 0.39
N LEU A 394 -3.03 2.52 0.47
CA LEU A 394 -2.11 3.14 1.43
C LEU A 394 -2.43 2.76 2.88
N TYR A 395 -3.71 2.84 3.25
CA TYR A 395 -4.22 2.40 4.55
C TYR A 395 -3.91 0.92 4.82
N THR A 396 -4.23 0.04 3.86
CA THR A 396 -4.00 -1.41 3.93
C THR A 396 -2.51 -1.75 4.10
N LEU A 397 -1.63 -1.18 3.28
CA LEU A 397 -0.18 -1.43 3.34
C LEU A 397 0.42 -0.95 4.66
N SER A 398 -0.07 0.17 5.19
CA SER A 398 0.40 0.80 6.43
C SER A 398 -0.13 0.16 7.72
N GLY A 399 -0.84 -0.97 7.61
CA GLY A 399 -1.29 -1.74 8.77
C GLY A 399 -2.72 -1.48 9.22
N GLY A 400 -3.50 -0.71 8.46
CA GLY A 400 -4.90 -0.53 8.74
C GLY A 400 -5.70 -1.81 8.48
N GLU A 401 -6.63 -2.12 9.38
CA GLU A 401 -7.60 -3.20 9.18
C GLU A 401 -8.98 -2.57 8.97
N SER A 402 -9.68 -2.94 7.90
CA SER A 402 -11.10 -2.62 7.80
C SER A 402 -11.90 -3.67 8.57
N ASN A 403 -13.04 -3.28 9.17
CA ASN A 403 -13.90 -4.24 9.88
C ASN A 403 -14.42 -5.38 8.98
N ALA A 404 -14.33 -5.23 7.65
CA ALA A 404 -14.82 -6.18 6.67
C ALA A 404 -13.78 -7.25 6.27
N GLN A 405 -12.47 -7.00 6.46
CA GLN A 405 -11.42 -7.95 6.06
C GLN A 405 -10.24 -7.93 7.04
N LYS A 406 -9.94 -9.10 7.60
CA LYS A 406 -8.74 -9.32 8.39
C LYS A 406 -7.54 -9.43 7.46
N ILE A 407 -6.66 -8.43 7.50
CA ILE A 407 -5.44 -8.39 6.68
C ILE A 407 -4.29 -8.96 7.50
N TYR A 408 -3.76 -10.10 7.08
CA TYR A 408 -2.64 -10.76 7.75
C TYR A 408 -1.30 -10.16 7.31
N GLY A 409 -0.25 -10.37 8.10
CA GLY A 409 1.11 -9.92 7.80
C GLY A 409 1.48 -8.56 8.41
N HIS A 410 2.78 -8.24 8.37
CA HIS A 410 3.32 -7.04 9.00
C HIS A 410 3.00 -5.78 8.18
N PRO A 411 2.72 -4.64 8.85
CA PRO A 411 2.63 -3.35 8.17
C PRO A 411 3.95 -3.00 7.49
N PHE A 412 3.85 -2.34 6.34
CA PHE A 412 4.93 -1.55 5.81
C PHE A 412 4.93 -0.17 6.49
N LYS A 413 6.12 0.36 6.75
CA LYS A 413 6.33 1.67 7.35
C LYS A 413 6.71 2.65 6.25
N PRO A 414 5.83 3.60 5.86
CA PRO A 414 6.22 4.69 4.97
C PRO A 414 7.36 5.50 5.57
N VAL A 415 8.36 5.87 4.78
CA VAL A 415 9.51 6.67 5.25
C VAL A 415 9.76 7.91 4.41
N LEU A 416 9.22 7.97 3.19
CA LEU A 416 9.33 9.11 2.30
C LEU A 416 8.20 9.08 1.27
N CYS A 417 7.59 10.24 1.03
CA CYS A 417 6.66 10.48 -0.07
C CYS A 417 7.26 11.54 -1.00
N ILE A 418 7.36 11.22 -2.29
CA ILE A 418 7.82 12.13 -3.33
C ILE A 418 6.68 12.34 -4.32
N PRO A 419 6.10 13.54 -4.38
CA PRO A 419 5.05 13.86 -5.33
C PRO A 419 5.58 14.42 -6.65
N PHE A 420 4.87 14.14 -7.75
CA PHE A 420 5.22 14.53 -9.12
C PHE A 420 4.00 15.09 -9.84
N ASP A 421 4.14 16.28 -10.44
CA ASP A 421 3.06 16.86 -11.22
C ASP A 421 3.03 16.33 -12.65
N SER A 422 2.61 15.07 -12.83
CA SER A 422 2.44 14.47 -14.16
C SER A 422 1.19 14.98 -14.91
N ASN A 423 0.35 15.80 -14.26
CA ASN A 423 -0.94 16.29 -14.78
C ASN A 423 -1.08 17.82 -14.57
N ALA A 424 -0.07 18.59 -14.98
CA ALA A 424 -0.09 20.05 -14.92
C ALA A 424 -1.33 20.65 -15.61
N ARG A 425 -1.80 21.81 -15.12
CA ARG A 425 -3.01 22.51 -15.58
C ARG A 425 -4.33 21.77 -15.33
N THR A 426 -4.30 20.55 -14.79
CA THR A 426 -5.50 19.78 -14.43
C THR A 426 -5.80 19.85 -12.94
N GLY A 427 -7.03 19.53 -12.56
CA GLY A 427 -7.43 19.39 -11.14
C GLY A 427 -7.01 18.07 -10.49
N HIS A 428 -6.24 17.22 -11.17
CA HIS A 428 -5.76 15.96 -10.58
C HIS A 428 -4.67 16.22 -9.55
N LEU A 429 -4.71 15.48 -8.44
CA LEU A 429 -3.61 15.46 -7.48
C LEU A 429 -2.33 14.91 -8.12
N PRO A 430 -1.14 15.29 -7.59
CA PRO A 430 0.14 14.72 -8.03
C PRO A 430 0.15 13.19 -7.95
N ASP A 431 0.85 12.56 -8.88
CA ASP A 431 1.24 11.16 -8.72
C ASP A 431 2.31 11.09 -7.62
N ILE A 432 2.36 10.00 -6.84
CA ILE A 432 3.33 9.88 -5.74
C ILE A 432 4.15 8.59 -5.81
N CYS A 433 5.41 8.69 -5.43
CA CYS A 433 6.28 7.56 -5.15
C CYS A 433 6.53 7.48 -3.64
N LEU A 434 6.18 6.35 -3.04
CA LEU A 434 6.29 6.10 -1.60
C LEU A 434 7.32 5.02 -1.33
N LYS A 435 8.36 5.37 -0.57
CA LYS A 435 9.30 4.39 -0.03
C LYS A 435 8.77 3.85 1.28
N GLN A 436 8.67 2.53 1.39
CA GLN A 436 8.25 1.84 2.60
C GLN A 436 9.21 0.71 2.95
N PHE A 437 9.37 0.44 4.24
CA PHE A 437 10.15 -0.69 4.74
C PHE A 437 9.26 -1.65 5.50
N SER A 438 9.57 -2.95 5.43
CA SER A 438 8.94 -3.91 6.33
C SER A 438 9.28 -3.56 7.78
N LEU A 439 8.29 -3.61 8.68
CA LEU A 439 8.52 -3.33 10.10
C LEU A 439 9.53 -4.27 10.75
N LYS A 440 9.68 -5.51 10.23
CA LYS A 440 10.71 -6.45 10.67
C LYS A 440 12.11 -5.91 10.37
N PHE A 441 12.31 -5.39 9.16
CA PHE A 441 13.58 -4.80 8.73
C PHE A 441 13.95 -3.56 9.57
N CYS A 442 12.97 -2.75 9.94
CA CYS A 442 13.19 -1.56 10.77
C CYS A 442 13.78 -1.89 12.16
N PHE A 443 13.54 -3.09 12.72
CA PHE A 443 14.14 -3.48 14.00
C PHE A 443 15.65 -3.71 13.87
N ASN A 444 16.10 -4.26 12.74
CA ASN A 444 17.52 -4.45 12.44
C ASN A 444 18.20 -3.12 12.06
N TYR A 445 17.52 -2.25 11.31
CA TYR A 445 18.06 -0.94 10.89
C TYR A 445 18.12 0.09 12.02
N PHE A 446 17.25 0.00 13.04
CA PHE A 446 17.32 0.87 14.23
C PHE A 446 18.62 0.69 15.03
N CYS A 447 19.27 -0.47 14.90
CA CYS A 447 20.58 -0.71 15.49
C CYS A 447 21.71 0.00 14.75
N GLU A 448 21.53 0.40 13.49
CA GLU A 448 22.53 1.09 12.68
C GLU A 448 22.46 2.62 12.83
N PHE A 449 21.30 3.19 13.14
CA PHE A 449 21.08 4.64 13.24
C PHE A 449 21.60 5.32 14.54
N TYR A 450 22.28 4.58 15.43
CA TYR A 450 23.07 5.18 16.52
C TYR A 450 24.56 5.12 16.16
N PRO A 451 25.17 6.24 15.71
CA PRO A 451 26.53 6.23 15.16
C PRO A 451 27.61 6.21 16.24
N SER A 452 27.32 6.56 17.49
CA SER A 452 28.33 6.60 18.55
C SER A 452 28.26 5.40 19.49
N MET A 453 29.41 4.74 19.67
CA MET A 453 29.61 3.63 20.61
C MET A 453 29.15 4.01 22.02
N THR A 454 29.32 5.28 22.40
CA THR A 454 28.89 5.89 23.65
C THR A 454 27.37 5.89 23.86
N SER A 455 26.57 6.00 22.81
CA SER A 455 25.10 5.95 22.91
C SER A 455 24.59 4.52 23.10
N ARG A 456 25.24 3.56 22.45
CA ARG A 456 24.95 2.12 22.60
C ARG A 456 25.35 1.61 23.99
N LEU A 457 26.55 1.98 24.46
CA LEU A 457 27.01 1.70 25.82
C LEU A 457 26.11 2.36 26.87
N LYS A 458 25.66 3.62 26.69
CA LYS A 458 24.69 4.26 27.60
C LYS A 458 23.37 3.52 27.67
N MET A 459 22.85 3.01 26.55
CA MET A 459 21.60 2.25 26.53
C MET A 459 21.75 0.87 27.18
N GLN A 460 22.84 0.17 26.88
CA GLN A 460 23.18 -1.11 27.50
C GLN A 460 23.40 -0.96 29.01
N LYS A 461 24.11 0.09 29.45
CA LYS A 461 24.33 0.40 30.88
C LYS A 461 23.03 0.76 31.59
N LYS A 462 22.11 1.48 30.94
CA LYS A 462 20.75 1.75 31.48
C LYS A 462 19.90 0.49 31.58
N LEU A 463 19.94 -0.40 30.58
CA LEU A 463 19.22 -1.66 30.61
C LEU A 463 19.79 -2.59 31.69
N LEU A 464 21.11 -2.63 31.87
CA LEU A 464 21.78 -3.37 32.94
C LEU A 464 21.42 -2.80 34.32
N GLN A 465 21.40 -1.47 34.48
CA GLN A 465 20.96 -0.81 35.72
C GLN A 465 19.50 -1.11 36.06
N ILE A 466 18.60 -1.11 35.06
CA ILE A 466 17.20 -1.50 35.24
C ILE A 466 17.12 -2.98 35.66
N PHE A 467 17.90 -3.85 35.03
CA PHE A 467 17.97 -5.27 35.39
C PHE A 467 18.49 -5.51 36.81
N LEU A 468 19.47 -4.73 37.27
CA LEU A 468 19.99 -4.78 38.64
C LEU A 468 19.03 -4.19 39.68
N LEU A 469 18.07 -3.36 39.25
CA LEU A 469 17.01 -2.80 40.10
C LEU A 469 15.83 -3.76 40.31
N ILE A 470 15.60 -4.70 39.38
CA ILE A 470 14.49 -5.67 39.45
C ILE A 470 14.56 -6.52 40.74
N PRO A 471 15.71 -7.12 41.13
CA PRO A 471 15.81 -7.86 42.40
C PRO A 471 15.59 -7.00 43.64
N LYS A 472 15.99 -5.72 43.62
CA LYS A 472 15.78 -4.77 44.74
C LYS A 472 14.30 -4.39 44.90
N LEU A 473 13.60 -4.18 43.78
CA LEU A 473 12.16 -3.92 43.77
C LEU A 473 11.36 -5.13 44.24
N PHE A 474 11.76 -6.35 43.87
CA PHE A 474 11.15 -7.58 44.38
C PHE A 474 11.37 -7.78 45.88
N LYS A 475 12.55 -7.41 46.41
CA LYS A 475 12.83 -7.45 47.86
C LYS A 475 12.00 -6.42 48.64
N GLN A 476 11.75 -5.25 48.06
CA GLN A 476 10.86 -4.24 48.67
C GLN A 476 9.37 -4.64 48.60
N TYR A 477 8.91 -5.23 47.50
CA TYR A 477 7.52 -5.70 47.38
C TYR A 477 7.22 -6.89 48.30
N ALA A 478 8.15 -7.84 48.44
CA ALA A 478 8.01 -8.97 49.36
C ALA A 478 7.97 -8.54 50.85
N ILE A 479 8.59 -7.41 51.21
CA ILE A 479 8.54 -6.85 52.57
C ILE A 479 7.28 -6.00 52.79
N TYR A 480 6.72 -5.38 51.74
CA TYR A 480 5.56 -4.51 51.83
C TYR A 480 4.23 -5.27 51.94
N ASP A 481 4.14 -6.47 51.35
CA ASP A 481 2.90 -7.27 51.33
C ASP A 481 2.62 -8.02 52.65
N VAL A 482 3.63 -8.22 53.50
CA VAL A 482 3.47 -8.90 54.81
C VAL A 482 2.79 -8.00 55.86
N LYS A 483 2.65 -6.69 55.63
CA LYS A 483 2.19 -5.73 56.66
C LYS A 483 0.83 -5.05 56.44
N ARG A 484 0.06 -5.35 55.39
CA ARG A 484 -1.15 -4.54 55.09
C ARG A 484 -2.40 -5.33 54.69
N ASN A 485 -2.84 -6.24 55.54
CA ASN A 485 -4.22 -6.73 55.53
C ASN A 485 -5.17 -5.70 56.17
N SER A 486 -5.81 -4.86 55.34
CA SER A 486 -7.16 -4.29 55.57
C SER A 486 -7.57 -3.43 54.37
N PHE A 487 -8.29 -4.04 53.42
CA PHE A 487 -8.76 -3.36 52.21
C PHE A 487 -10.16 -2.76 52.44
N ASN A 488 -10.29 -1.43 52.36
CA ASN A 488 -11.53 -0.70 52.66
C ASN A 488 -12.48 -0.66 51.44
N PHE A 489 -13.51 -1.50 51.47
CA PHE A 489 -14.47 -1.75 50.37
C PHE A 489 -15.35 -0.54 49.98
N LYS A 490 -15.50 0.49 50.84
CA LYS A 490 -16.40 1.63 50.58
C LYS A 490 -15.99 2.53 49.40
N LYS A 491 -14.74 2.47 48.94
CA LYS A 491 -14.24 3.32 47.85
C LYS A 491 -14.49 2.76 46.44
N LEU A 492 -14.79 1.46 46.32
CA LEU A 492 -14.92 0.77 45.03
C LEU A 492 -16.32 0.92 44.39
N LEU A 493 -17.37 1.06 45.22
CA LEU A 493 -18.78 1.06 44.79
C LEU A 493 -19.28 2.34 44.09
N ARG A 494 -18.47 3.42 44.02
CA ARG A 494 -18.88 4.69 43.38
C ARG A 494 -18.68 4.73 41.85
N ARG A 495 -18.13 3.69 41.22
CA ARG A 495 -17.87 3.68 39.76
C ARG A 495 -18.69 2.59 39.07
N LYS A 496 -19.67 2.99 38.26
CA LYS A 496 -20.48 2.10 37.40
C LYS A 496 -19.60 1.30 36.44
N LYS A 497 -19.22 0.08 36.81
CA LYS A 497 -18.70 -0.94 35.90
C LYS A 497 -19.23 -2.31 36.32
N ARG A 498 -19.52 -3.16 35.33
CA ARG A 498 -19.83 -4.59 35.53
C ARG A 498 -18.60 -5.26 36.14
N PHE A 499 -18.80 -6.08 37.16
CA PHE A 499 -17.73 -6.86 37.79
C PHE A 499 -18.00 -8.35 37.53
N LEU A 500 -17.02 -9.04 36.97
CA LEU A 500 -16.87 -10.49 37.13
C LEU A 500 -15.97 -10.70 38.34
N PHE A 501 -16.43 -11.45 39.32
CA PHE A 501 -15.58 -11.93 40.40
C PHE A 501 -15.22 -13.39 40.10
N SER A 502 -13.93 -13.69 40.03
CA SER A 502 -13.39 -15.04 40.11
C SER A 502 -12.53 -15.12 41.36
N SER A 503 -13.17 -15.44 42.48
CA SER A 503 -12.47 -15.81 43.72
C SER A 503 -13.35 -16.80 44.48
N GLU A 504 -12.72 -17.79 45.10
CA GLU A 504 -13.39 -18.72 46.01
C GLU A 504 -13.80 -17.96 47.28
N PHE A 505 -15.07 -18.06 47.68
CA PHE A 505 -15.59 -17.48 48.91
C PHE A 505 -15.99 -18.61 49.86
N ASP A 506 -15.61 -18.49 51.14
CA ASP A 506 -16.16 -19.36 52.16
C ASP A 506 -17.59 -18.94 52.54
N ALA A 507 -18.33 -19.85 53.18
CA ALA A 507 -19.74 -19.65 53.51
C ALA A 507 -19.99 -18.49 54.50
N ASN A 508 -18.99 -18.13 55.31
CA ASN A 508 -19.11 -17.03 56.28
C ASN A 508 -18.96 -15.66 55.59
N SER A 509 -18.04 -15.54 54.62
CA SER A 509 -17.86 -14.35 53.80
C SER A 509 -19.09 -14.04 52.94
N LEU A 510 -19.82 -15.07 52.51
CA LEU A 510 -21.06 -14.91 51.74
C LEU A 510 -22.20 -14.36 52.62
N LYS A 511 -22.25 -14.76 53.89
CA LYS A 511 -23.22 -14.26 54.89
C LYS A 511 -23.02 -12.79 55.20
N ASP A 512 -21.77 -12.33 55.29
CA ASP A 512 -21.43 -10.92 55.51
C ASP A 512 -21.76 -10.03 54.30
N ILE A 513 -21.59 -10.57 53.08
CA ILE A 513 -22.01 -9.89 51.84
C ILE A 513 -23.53 -9.74 51.81
N ILE A 514 -24.29 -10.78 52.16
CA ILE A 514 -25.77 -10.77 52.21
C ILE A 514 -26.27 -9.76 53.27
N ASN A 515 -25.72 -9.79 54.48
CA ASN A 515 -26.05 -8.82 55.54
C ASN A 515 -25.75 -7.38 55.13
N GLY A 516 -24.70 -7.15 54.32
CA GLY A 516 -24.37 -5.84 53.76
C GLY A 516 -25.36 -5.34 52.71
N PHE A 517 -26.06 -6.24 52.00
CA PHE A 517 -27.09 -5.88 51.02
C PHE A 517 -28.45 -5.61 51.67
N GLU A 518 -28.84 -6.34 52.73
CA GLU A 518 -30.11 -6.11 53.45
C GLU A 518 -30.17 -4.74 54.15
N GLN A 519 -29.02 -4.15 54.49
CA GLN A 519 -28.94 -2.77 55.02
C GLN A 519 -29.05 -1.67 53.95
N SER A 520 -29.17 -2.05 52.67
CA SER A 520 -29.34 -1.13 51.55
C SER A 520 -30.71 -1.38 50.90
N ASN A 521 -31.49 -0.32 50.61
CA ASN A 521 -32.89 -0.36 50.14
C ASN A 521 -33.17 -1.17 48.82
N TYR A 522 -32.87 -2.46 48.78
CA TYR A 522 -33.05 -3.38 47.67
C TYR A 522 -33.82 -4.61 48.13
N ASP A 523 -34.82 -5.03 47.36
CA ASP A 523 -35.48 -6.32 47.55
C ASP A 523 -34.66 -7.41 46.82
N ILE A 524 -34.49 -8.57 47.48
CA ILE A 524 -33.72 -9.71 46.99
C ILE A 524 -34.65 -10.93 46.89
N ASP A 525 -34.76 -11.51 45.69
CA ASP A 525 -35.47 -12.78 45.47
C ASP A 525 -34.48 -13.93 45.22
N TYR A 526 -34.78 -15.11 45.78
CA TYR A 526 -33.99 -16.33 45.66
C TYR A 526 -34.68 -17.34 44.75
N TYR A 527 -33.91 -17.96 43.86
CA TYR A 527 -34.35 -19.12 43.08
C TYR A 527 -33.31 -20.23 43.15
N ASP A 528 -33.72 -21.38 43.67
CA ASP A 528 -32.96 -22.62 43.64
C ASP A 528 -33.35 -23.43 42.41
N ASN A 529 -32.41 -23.65 41.49
CA ASN A 529 -32.62 -24.45 40.30
C ASN A 529 -32.09 -25.86 40.58
N GLY A 530 -32.89 -26.67 41.26
CA GLY A 530 -32.54 -28.00 41.79
C GLY A 530 -31.95 -28.99 40.78
N LYS A 531 -30.64 -28.92 40.55
CA LYS A 531 -29.82 -29.99 39.96
C LYS A 531 -28.59 -30.23 40.82
N GLU A 532 -28.52 -31.42 41.40
CA GLU A 532 -27.64 -31.84 42.51
C GLU A 532 -26.12 -31.90 42.24
N THR A 533 -25.57 -31.20 41.23
CA THR A 533 -24.10 -31.19 41.03
C THR A 533 -23.47 -29.84 40.71
N GLU A 534 -24.24 -28.76 40.60
CA GLU A 534 -23.69 -27.40 40.50
C GLU A 534 -24.60 -26.39 41.22
N SER A 535 -24.18 -25.89 42.39
CA SER A 535 -24.91 -24.84 43.11
C SER A 535 -24.74 -23.48 42.42
N GLN A 536 -25.63 -23.14 41.48
CA GLN A 536 -25.71 -21.79 40.91
C GLN A 536 -26.66 -20.92 41.73
N VAL A 537 -26.12 -19.93 42.44
CA VAL A 537 -26.93 -18.90 43.12
C VAL A 537 -27.05 -17.68 42.21
N THR A 538 -28.29 -17.31 41.85
CA THR A 538 -28.58 -16.08 41.10
C THR A 538 -29.21 -15.06 42.04
N ILE A 539 -28.55 -13.90 42.22
CA ILE A 539 -29.07 -12.80 43.05
C ILE A 539 -29.60 -11.71 42.13
N ILE A 540 -30.87 -11.34 42.29
CA ILE A 540 -31.51 -10.23 41.56
C ILE A 540 -31.80 -9.11 42.56
N ALA A 541 -31.22 -7.92 42.35
CA ALA A 541 -31.46 -6.75 43.19
C ALA A 541 -32.27 -5.69 42.43
N GLN A 542 -33.41 -5.25 43.01
CA GLN A 542 -34.25 -4.19 42.45
C GLN A 542 -34.31 -2.97 43.37
N ARG A 543 -34.23 -1.76 42.80
CA ARG A 543 -34.20 -0.50 43.56
C ARG A 543 -35.61 0.08 43.74
N LYS A 544 -36.03 0.35 44.98
CA LYS A 544 -37.27 1.11 45.27
C LYS A 544 -37.10 2.59 44.89
N THR A 545 -38.02 3.12 44.08
CA THR A 545 -38.17 4.57 43.84
C THR A 545 -39.57 5.00 44.23
N THR A 546 -39.68 5.86 45.24
CA THR A 546 -40.93 6.49 45.67
C THR A 546 -41.19 7.79 44.88
N GLU A 547 -42.35 7.82 44.19
CA GLU A 547 -43.18 8.97 43.74
C GLU A 547 -42.54 10.11 42.89
N LYS A 548 -43.22 10.83 41.98
CA LYS A 548 -44.55 10.81 41.34
C LYS A 548 -44.45 11.67 40.06
N LYS A 549 -45.17 11.28 39.00
CA LYS A 549 -45.59 12.06 37.82
C LYS A 549 -44.52 12.60 36.83
N ARG A 550 -44.15 11.78 35.83
CA ARG A 550 -44.63 11.84 34.43
C ARG A 550 -43.80 10.89 33.55
N LYS A 551 -44.51 10.19 32.66
CA LYS A 551 -44.09 9.04 31.83
C LYS A 551 -42.71 9.20 31.17
N LYS A 552 -41.78 8.28 31.48
CA LYS A 552 -40.75 7.77 30.55
C LYS A 552 -40.15 6.45 31.10
N THR A 553 -40.21 5.43 30.24
CA THR A 553 -39.57 4.09 30.28
C THR A 553 -38.68 3.75 31.48
N THR A 554 -39.13 2.81 32.31
CA THR A 554 -38.36 2.13 33.36
C THR A 554 -37.27 1.25 32.74
N LYS A 555 -35.98 1.59 32.96
CA LYS A 555 -34.85 0.71 32.66
C LYS A 555 -34.59 -0.22 33.84
N SER A 556 -35.04 -1.46 33.74
CA SER A 556 -34.55 -2.58 34.56
C SER A 556 -33.05 -2.79 34.27
N THR A 557 -32.22 -2.88 35.30
CA THR A 557 -30.79 -3.22 35.16
C THR A 557 -30.56 -4.57 35.80
N THR A 558 -30.52 -5.63 34.99
CA THR A 558 -30.23 -6.98 35.46
C THR A 558 -28.73 -7.16 35.61
N ILE A 559 -28.26 -7.52 36.81
CA ILE A 559 -26.88 -7.92 37.07
C ILE A 559 -26.88 -9.44 37.23
N LYS A 560 -26.27 -10.17 36.29
CA LYS A 560 -26.03 -11.61 36.41
C LYS A 560 -24.60 -11.83 36.90
N ALA A 561 -24.44 -12.51 38.03
CA ALA A 561 -23.17 -13.05 38.50
C ALA A 561 -23.19 -14.57 38.34
N ILE A 562 -22.10 -15.15 37.83
CA ILE A 562 -21.94 -16.61 37.68
C ILE A 562 -20.66 -16.97 38.44
N VAL A 563 -20.77 -17.83 39.44
CA VAL A 563 -19.63 -18.35 40.22
C VAL A 563 -19.40 -19.80 39.80
N ARG A 564 -18.15 -20.14 39.46
CA ARG A 564 -17.71 -21.52 39.17
C ARG A 564 -16.49 -21.84 40.03
N SER A 565 -16.48 -23.01 40.65
CA SER A 565 -15.33 -23.54 41.41
C SER A 565 -14.66 -24.67 40.61
N LYS A 566 -13.32 -24.71 40.61
CA LYS A 566 -12.52 -25.85 40.14
C LYS A 566 -11.17 -25.91 40.87
N HIS A 567 -10.84 -27.11 41.34
CA HIS A 567 -9.81 -27.48 42.31
C HIS A 567 -8.32 -27.15 41.98
N SER A 568 -7.60 -26.98 43.10
CA SER A 568 -6.16 -27.08 43.46
C SER A 568 -5.15 -26.00 43.04
N SER A 569 -4.75 -25.21 44.05
CA SER A 569 -3.78 -24.10 44.04
C SER A 569 -2.34 -24.50 43.72
N ASP A 570 -1.99 -25.77 43.91
CA ASP A 570 -0.59 -26.19 43.95
C ASP A 570 -0.01 -26.40 42.54
N THR A 571 -0.87 -26.72 41.57
CA THR A 571 -0.47 -26.95 40.18
C THR A 571 -0.10 -25.65 39.46
N VAL A 572 -0.81 -24.54 39.74
CA VAL A 572 -0.55 -23.23 39.13
C VAL A 572 0.73 -22.61 39.69
N PHE A 573 0.99 -22.80 40.99
CA PHE A 573 2.21 -22.29 41.63
C PHE A 573 3.46 -23.02 41.11
N ILE A 574 3.39 -24.34 40.93
CA ILE A 574 4.48 -25.14 40.37
C ILE A 574 4.73 -24.77 38.89
N ILE A 575 3.69 -24.56 38.09
CA ILE A 575 3.83 -24.14 36.68
C ILE A 575 4.49 -22.74 36.58
N ILE A 576 4.11 -21.79 37.45
CA ILE A 576 4.71 -20.45 37.47
C ILE A 576 6.20 -20.55 37.87
N ILE A 577 6.55 -21.36 38.87
CA ILE A 577 7.95 -21.57 39.28
C ILE A 577 8.76 -22.21 38.16
N ILE A 578 8.23 -23.22 37.48
CA ILE A 578 8.89 -23.88 36.36
C ILE A 578 9.09 -22.91 35.19
N VAL A 579 8.09 -22.09 34.85
CA VAL A 579 8.22 -21.08 33.78
C VAL A 579 9.24 -20.01 34.15
N VAL A 580 9.28 -19.55 35.40
CA VAL A 580 10.25 -18.56 35.87
C VAL A 580 11.67 -19.14 35.88
N LEU A 581 11.85 -20.40 36.29
CA LEU A 581 13.15 -21.09 36.24
C LEU A 581 13.61 -21.32 34.80
N LEU A 582 12.71 -21.73 33.90
CA LEU A 582 13.03 -21.89 32.48
C LEU A 582 13.42 -20.56 31.84
N VAL A 583 12.72 -19.46 32.14
CA VAL A 583 13.09 -18.13 31.64
C VAL A 583 14.42 -17.66 32.24
N ALA A 584 14.68 -17.92 33.53
CA ALA A 584 15.93 -17.53 34.17
C ALA A 584 17.15 -18.32 33.66
N ILE A 585 16.96 -19.58 33.26
CA ILE A 585 18.04 -20.45 32.77
C ILE A 585 18.28 -20.27 31.27
N PHE A 586 17.21 -20.22 30.45
CA PHE A 586 17.37 -20.18 29.00
C PHE A 586 17.62 -18.77 28.46
N LEU A 587 17.14 -17.71 29.11
CA LEU A 587 17.32 -16.36 28.60
C LEU A 587 18.79 -15.89 28.62
N PRO A 588 19.62 -16.19 29.63
CA PRO A 588 21.06 -15.92 29.60
C PRO A 588 21.81 -16.76 28.56
N ILE A 589 21.37 -18.00 28.28
CA ILE A 589 21.97 -18.86 27.25
C ILE A 589 21.62 -18.33 25.85
N ILE A 590 20.39 -17.87 25.65
CA ILE A 590 19.97 -17.26 24.39
C ILE A 590 20.69 -15.93 24.17
N ILE A 591 20.79 -15.08 25.20
CA ILE A 591 21.48 -13.78 25.12
C ILE A 591 23.00 -13.97 24.98
N GLY A 592 23.59 -14.89 25.75
CA GLY A 592 25.00 -15.27 25.65
C GLY A 592 25.33 -15.87 24.29
N GLY A 593 24.47 -16.75 23.77
CA GLY A 593 24.57 -17.30 22.42
C GLY A 593 24.40 -16.24 21.33
N TYR A 594 23.54 -15.24 21.54
CA TYR A 594 23.37 -14.11 20.61
C TYR A 594 24.58 -13.17 20.60
N ILE A 595 25.18 -12.92 21.76
CA ILE A 595 26.43 -12.14 21.91
C ILE A 595 27.61 -12.90 21.29
N PHE A 596 27.68 -14.22 21.51
CA PHE A 596 28.71 -15.08 20.92
C PHE A 596 28.55 -15.19 19.40
N TYR A 597 27.31 -15.27 18.88
CA TYR A 597 26.99 -15.26 17.45
C TYR A 597 27.39 -13.94 16.76
N LEU A 598 27.17 -12.80 17.44
CA LEU A 598 27.57 -11.48 16.93
C LEU A 598 29.10 -11.29 16.91
N ASN A 599 29.84 -11.91 17.84
CA ASN A 599 31.31 -11.91 17.83
C ASN A 599 31.90 -12.94 16.86
N TRP A 600 31.32 -14.14 16.74
CA TRP A 600 31.73 -15.17 15.78
C TRP A 600 31.55 -14.70 14.34
N SER A 601 30.44 -14.02 14.03
CA SER A 601 30.19 -13.45 12.70
C SER A 601 31.21 -12.37 12.30
N ARG A 602 32.06 -11.89 13.22
CA ARG A 602 33.05 -10.83 12.98
C ARG A 602 34.48 -11.30 12.82
N GLN A 603 34.82 -12.53 13.20
CA GLN A 603 36.19 -13.04 13.08
C GLN A 603 36.22 -14.40 12.38
N GLY A 604 36.31 -14.37 11.04
CA GLY A 604 36.49 -15.56 10.20
C GLY A 604 37.91 -16.14 10.29
N ARG A 605 38.37 -16.58 11.46
CA ARG A 605 39.60 -17.37 11.61
C ARG A 605 39.44 -18.47 12.67
N ILE A 606 39.96 -19.65 12.34
CA ILE A 606 39.98 -20.84 13.19
C ILE A 606 40.92 -20.58 14.37
N CYS A 607 40.38 -20.62 15.60
CA CYS A 607 41.19 -20.79 16.81
C CYS A 607 40.71 -22.05 17.52
N LYS A 608 41.64 -22.99 17.75
CA LYS A 608 41.44 -24.20 18.56
C LYS A 608 41.00 -23.80 19.97
N LEU A 609 39.95 -24.44 20.46
CA LEU A 609 39.54 -24.39 21.86
C LEU A 609 40.66 -24.92 22.77
N VAL A 610 41.08 -24.13 23.75
CA VAL A 610 41.74 -24.62 24.97
C VAL A 610 40.77 -24.32 26.12
N PRO A 611 40.39 -25.31 26.96
CA PRO A 611 39.53 -25.07 28.11
C PRO A 611 40.26 -24.21 29.15
N ILE A 612 39.61 -23.13 29.60
CA ILE A 612 40.07 -22.36 30.75
C ILE A 612 39.56 -23.09 32.00
N GLU A 613 40.32 -24.08 32.43
CA GLU A 613 40.40 -24.51 33.82
C GLU A 613 41.89 -24.49 34.19
N PHE A 614 42.23 -23.91 35.33
CA PHE A 614 43.57 -23.57 35.82
C PHE A 614 44.28 -22.38 35.18
N LEU A 615 44.06 -21.18 35.74
CA LEU A 615 45.18 -20.28 36.03
C LEU A 615 45.04 -19.77 37.47
N ALA A 616 45.77 -20.46 38.34
CA ALA A 616 46.11 -20.01 39.67
C ALA A 616 47.07 -18.81 39.60
N LYS A 617 47.20 -18.16 40.77
CA LYS A 617 47.67 -16.78 41.01
C LYS A 617 49.12 -16.42 40.65
N ASP A 618 49.92 -17.29 40.05
CA ASP A 618 51.35 -17.04 39.90
C ASP A 618 51.79 -17.25 38.45
N SER A 619 51.79 -16.18 37.64
CA SER A 619 52.59 -16.00 36.41
C SER A 619 52.26 -14.65 35.74
N ILE A 620 52.53 -13.55 36.44
CA ILE A 620 52.65 -12.21 35.82
C ILE A 620 54.12 -11.81 35.95
N SER A 621 54.98 -12.35 35.09
CA SER A 621 56.38 -11.91 35.07
C SER A 621 57.09 -12.00 33.73
N GLU A 622 56.44 -12.39 32.62
CA GLU A 622 57.13 -12.47 31.32
C GLU A 622 56.26 -11.98 30.16
N LEU A 623 56.00 -10.67 30.10
CA LEU A 623 55.65 -9.99 28.85
C LEU A 623 56.28 -8.59 28.87
N THR A 624 57.47 -8.45 28.31
CA THR A 624 58.09 -7.16 27.99
C THR A 624 57.32 -6.45 26.87
N PRO A 625 56.98 -5.16 27.01
CA PRO A 625 56.23 -4.44 25.99
C PRO A 625 57.15 -3.84 24.92
N SER A 626 56.82 -4.05 23.64
CA SER A 626 57.29 -3.18 22.57
C SER A 626 56.10 -2.45 21.95
N THR A 627 56.25 -1.13 21.80
CA THR A 627 55.31 -0.12 21.27
C THR A 627 54.28 0.46 22.28
N SER A 628 54.43 1.77 22.51
CA SER A 628 53.91 2.55 23.64
C SER A 628 52.44 3.02 23.52
N THR A 629 51.65 2.44 22.62
CA THR A 629 50.24 2.83 22.43
C THR A 629 49.24 1.73 22.82
N GLN A 630 49.68 0.48 22.94
CA GLN A 630 48.81 -0.65 23.31
C GLN A 630 48.71 -0.88 24.84
N SER A 631 49.69 -0.40 25.61
CA SER A 631 49.73 -0.61 27.06
C SER A 631 48.64 0.17 27.82
N SER A 632 48.25 1.37 27.36
CA SER A 632 47.19 2.14 28.04
C SER A 632 45.81 1.53 27.81
N ILE A 633 45.54 1.00 26.62
CA ILE A 633 44.24 0.42 26.26
C ILE A 633 44.02 -0.91 27.00
N ILE A 634 45.06 -1.75 27.09
CA ILE A 634 44.97 -3.03 27.82
C ILE A 634 44.78 -2.79 29.33
N LYS A 635 45.44 -1.76 29.89
CA LYS A 635 45.26 -1.41 31.30
C LYS A 635 43.86 -0.88 31.60
N THR A 636 43.29 -0.04 30.73
CA THR A 636 41.91 0.45 30.88
C THR A 636 40.86 -0.65 30.72
N VAL A 637 41.09 -1.65 29.86
CA VAL A 637 40.17 -2.78 29.67
C VAL A 637 40.22 -3.79 30.83
N ILE A 638 41.30 -3.82 31.60
CA ILE A 638 41.41 -4.66 32.81
C ILE A 638 40.86 -3.93 34.05
N GLU A 639 40.86 -2.59 34.06
CA GLU A 639 40.35 -1.76 35.16
C GLU A 639 38.84 -1.43 35.06
N GLU A 640 38.23 -1.42 33.87
CA GLU A 640 36.75 -1.33 33.65
C GLU A 640 36.04 -2.68 33.72
#